data_AF-A0AB34R6F8-F1
#
_entry.id   AF-A0AB34R6F8-F1
#
_cell.length_a   1.000
_cell.length_b   1.000
_cell.length_c   1.000
_cell.angle_alpha   90.00
_cell.angle_beta   90.00
_cell.angle_gamma   90.00
#
_symmetry.space_group_name_H-M   'P 1'
#
loop_
_entity.id
_entity.type
_entity.pdbx_description
1 polymer ?
#
loop_
_entity_poly.entity_id
_entity_poly.type
_entity_poly.pdbx_seq_one_letter_code
_entity_poly.pdbx_strand_id
1 'polypeptide(L)'
;MNFRNINLVAGYERKMITRNFVFILLAFLLVGGILGFHVFAHSYWRVDSYAFRADIPSAIPYTNAYLFCVFQAFWAIFVAGDFIKRERSKNTNEALLSRPVDNMEYLLGKGLAVVELLIMLNVVLMVLTGMLHVFVTDSVFSPLLYLFYFLTLTLPTILFTTALVVCVKMFVRSPIFVLLGLLLYLWASLALLPFLAHGVFDFTASRVPNIFSPLAGHPGIGSYLLQRMIFTWIALGLFALSVVGFKRLTGRWRRAGLIITFCFVAGIVTSFIYLFPFTCQSELREHYRAIYREYDNAAKVNTVEHEITFRREGERLSSDSKLLIENRNVTVVDTVLFYLNPGLELSSLVIDGKELSFERKDQVIVVPFRMEPGSRSLVAMKYSGKIEENICYPEIDDKEFTAMDFNNMLCLGHRFFFLTDDFALLTPESLWYPTTIPVVNVGFPWISRRDYTLYKLNVINPDRKTVLSQGEMSEKGDTTCFNNERNLFGIGLVAGDMDKEQFQAQDFLSEYYYPRGEFPCSGAFWASEEGKSQAAEKIKWQFVTYYGYPCDRVALVEVPVSFCTFIRPWREGTDYIHPELFLVPERRTSQLGGGEEVIQRRIRNEQSRLRSKGIKDTPLPDIEADIIVNNFSMHYKAGPVREFFSWLPLVRKDKDRSSLTADSWNKYECSFLGREGTLLLSSSCYPMINSIFKAMKPDKITGITEVKVARDMEAIEYFSGNSLEQAFQSGAKIPGMKDVVRVKGVDLWNRLRNLTGDSLIRFVDDFEKRYKYREVDFDVFCDELNSRFNIDVYPVLSVWYTGKGVPAFAIRDIEINENRNEKQATIYFKIWNKSDVEGLVRVDYQYIMQTGLARKGVLRYVAVAPRACEEVALAAQLKGYSNYFFLSTGFSRNIPEEFSVWNPGKAWVERDTIREIDTTYFSPVNEIIVDNEDEGFVIREERSSYFEKPGKDKKYNLYPPKQSEWRWTLFVSDYAYGDVVKSFYSKAGGSGKSRVEWNASIGEAGTYELFIKHVPTSGSPLSFQKDSPVEYSFFHDGVEDKIFFIPPDETKREYDFTVKLRPAVGGEEETKLNYSTEEKGSDFFNGWIISGKYKLSPGNVKVVLLDKGILPGKVLTADAVKWVKID
;
A
#
# COMPACT_ATOMS: atom_id res chain seq x y z
N MET A 1 16.07 57.60 -14.36
CA MET A 1 16.65 56.25 -14.47
C MET A 1 17.41 56.19 -15.78
N ASN A 2 18.74 56.06 -15.72
CA ASN A 2 19.64 56.01 -16.87
C ASN A 2 20.09 54.57 -17.14
N PHE A 3 19.56 53.96 -18.21
CA PHE A 3 19.89 52.58 -18.59
C PHE A 3 21.38 52.37 -18.87
N ARG A 4 22.11 53.40 -19.32
CA ARG A 4 23.56 53.33 -19.55
C ARG A 4 24.32 53.11 -18.24
N ASN A 5 23.88 53.74 -17.15
CA ASN A 5 24.48 53.55 -15.82
C ASN A 5 24.24 52.14 -15.29
N ILE A 6 23.01 51.63 -15.43
CA ILE A 6 22.63 50.27 -15.01
C ILE A 6 23.47 49.23 -15.75
N ASN A 7 23.56 49.32 -17.08
CA ASN A 7 24.35 48.39 -17.90
C ASN A 7 25.85 48.46 -17.59
N LEU A 8 26.38 49.66 -17.29
CA LEU A 8 27.78 49.82 -16.90
C LEU A 8 28.05 49.14 -15.56
N VAL A 9 27.19 49.34 -14.56
CA VAL A 9 27.30 48.68 -13.25
C VAL A 9 27.19 47.16 -13.41
N ALA A 10 26.23 46.68 -14.21
CA ALA A 10 26.05 45.26 -14.49
C ALA A 10 27.28 44.64 -15.18
N GLY A 11 27.86 45.34 -16.15
CA GLY A 11 29.07 44.91 -16.86
C GLY A 11 30.28 44.74 -15.95
N TYR A 12 30.50 45.67 -15.00
CA TYR A 12 31.58 45.54 -14.01
C TYR A 12 31.31 44.41 -13.00
N GLU A 13 30.09 44.30 -12.49
CA GLU A 13 29.75 43.27 -11.51
C GLU A 13 29.86 41.86 -12.12
N ARG A 14 29.38 41.68 -13.35
CA ARG A 14 29.53 40.42 -14.10
C ARG A 14 30.99 40.01 -14.23
N LYS A 15 31.88 40.92 -14.63
CA LYS A 15 33.33 40.64 -14.71
C LYS A 15 33.94 40.27 -13.36
N MET A 16 33.43 40.86 -12.27
CA MET A 16 33.90 40.55 -10.93
C MET A 16 33.43 39.18 -10.46
N ILE A 17 32.15 38.85 -10.68
CA ILE A 17 31.56 37.56 -10.32
C ILE A 17 32.22 36.42 -11.11
N THR A 18 32.39 36.57 -12.44
CA THR A 18 32.94 35.48 -13.28
C THR A 18 34.41 35.17 -13.00
N ARG A 19 35.15 36.08 -12.36
CA ARG A 19 36.54 35.88 -11.93
C ARG A 19 36.65 35.27 -10.52
N ASN A 20 35.54 35.16 -9.79
CA ASN A 20 35.54 34.62 -8.43
C ASN A 20 35.63 33.09 -8.48
N PHE A 21 36.60 32.49 -7.77
CA PHE A 21 36.76 31.05 -7.69
C PHE A 21 35.49 30.33 -7.17
N VAL A 22 34.78 30.93 -6.20
CA VAL A 22 33.54 30.36 -5.66
C VAL A 22 32.45 30.29 -6.74
N PHE A 23 32.35 31.31 -7.59
CA PHE A 23 31.43 31.30 -8.73
C PHE A 23 31.76 30.16 -9.70
N ILE A 24 33.04 30.04 -10.10
CA ILE A 24 33.49 29.02 -11.06
C ILE A 24 33.22 27.62 -10.53
N LEU A 25 33.58 27.37 -9.27
CA LEU A 25 33.35 26.07 -8.62
C LEU A 25 31.86 25.72 -8.56
N LEU A 26 31.01 26.64 -8.09
CA LEU A 26 29.57 26.36 -7.97
C LEU A 26 28.89 26.25 -9.34
N ALA A 27 29.33 27.01 -10.35
CA ALA A 27 28.84 26.88 -11.72
C ALA A 27 29.21 25.52 -12.31
N PHE A 28 30.45 25.05 -12.08
CA PHE A 28 30.88 23.72 -12.50
C PHE A 28 30.09 22.61 -11.79
N LEU A 29 29.87 22.72 -10.47
CA LEU A 29 29.06 21.75 -9.71
C LEU A 29 27.59 21.75 -10.15
N LEU A 30 27.01 22.91 -10.46
CA LEU A 30 25.63 23.01 -10.94
C LEU A 30 25.48 22.37 -12.32
N VAL A 31 26.31 22.77 -13.29
CA VAL A 31 26.21 22.26 -14.66
C VAL A 31 26.63 20.79 -14.73
N GLY A 32 27.79 20.46 -14.17
CA GLY A 32 28.33 19.09 -14.15
C GLY A 32 27.50 18.14 -13.30
N GLY A 33 26.94 18.60 -12.17
CA GLY A 33 26.09 17.79 -11.31
C GLY A 33 24.75 17.46 -11.97
N ILE A 34 24.08 18.43 -12.61
CA ILE A 34 22.81 18.20 -13.29
C ILE A 34 23.01 17.36 -14.56
N LEU A 35 24.05 17.62 -15.35
CA LEU A 35 24.37 16.78 -16.51
C LEU A 35 24.76 15.36 -16.09
N GLY A 36 25.58 15.23 -15.03
CA GLY A 36 25.94 13.93 -14.46
C GLY A 36 24.71 13.18 -13.96
N PHE A 37 23.74 13.88 -13.35
CA PHE A 37 22.44 13.31 -12.98
C PHE A 37 21.69 12.81 -14.21
N HIS A 38 21.54 13.61 -15.28
CA HIS A 38 20.82 13.17 -16.47
C HIS A 38 21.52 12.01 -17.19
N VAL A 39 22.85 12.04 -17.27
CA VAL A 39 23.62 10.89 -17.79
C VAL A 39 23.37 9.67 -16.90
N PHE A 40 23.43 9.77 -15.57
CA PHE A 40 23.20 8.61 -14.70
C PHE A 40 21.74 8.10 -14.75
N ALA A 41 20.76 9.01 -14.71
CA ALA A 41 19.34 8.70 -14.64
C ALA A 41 18.76 8.21 -15.98
N HIS A 42 19.31 8.68 -17.11
CA HIS A 42 18.81 8.38 -18.45
C HIS A 42 19.77 7.55 -19.31
N SER A 43 21.01 7.34 -18.90
CA SER A 43 21.88 6.38 -19.60
C SER A 43 21.49 4.96 -19.29
N TYR A 44 21.88 4.07 -20.20
CA TYR A 44 21.78 2.63 -20.10
C TYR A 44 22.56 2.00 -18.92
N TRP A 45 23.30 2.78 -18.12
CA TRP A 45 23.99 2.33 -16.89
C TRP A 45 23.06 2.29 -15.67
N ARG A 46 21.77 2.55 -15.89
CA ARG A 46 20.70 2.44 -14.92
C ARG A 46 20.79 1.09 -14.20
N VAL A 47 20.83 1.14 -12.86
CA VAL A 47 20.50 -0.04 -12.07
C VAL A 47 19.00 -0.26 -12.25
N ASP A 48 18.59 -1.44 -12.76
CA ASP A 48 17.20 -1.82 -13.08
C ASP A 48 16.16 -1.55 -11.96
N SER A 49 16.62 -1.20 -10.76
CA SER A 49 15.83 -0.87 -9.58
C SER A 49 15.25 0.55 -9.47
N TYR A 50 15.59 1.52 -10.35
CA TYR A 50 15.10 2.91 -10.24
C TYR A 50 14.20 3.33 -11.40
N ALA A 51 12.87 3.40 -11.21
CA ALA A 51 11.87 3.64 -12.25
C ALA A 51 11.61 5.14 -12.57
N PHE A 52 12.59 5.92 -13.04
CA PHE A 52 12.37 7.24 -13.65
C PHE A 52 11.62 7.18 -15.00
N ARG A 53 10.52 7.94 -15.15
CA ARG A 53 9.67 8.03 -16.36
C ARG A 53 10.24 9.02 -17.39
N ALA A 54 11.33 8.64 -18.05
CA ALA A 54 11.95 9.47 -19.10
C ALA A 54 11.14 9.50 -20.41
N ASP A 55 10.19 8.58 -20.57
CA ASP A 55 9.32 8.38 -21.73
C ASP A 55 8.35 9.55 -21.99
N ILE A 56 7.99 10.29 -20.95
CA ILE A 56 7.09 11.45 -21.03
C ILE A 56 7.88 12.66 -21.58
N PRO A 57 7.44 13.35 -22.65
CA PRO A 57 8.20 14.43 -23.29
C PRO A 57 8.59 15.57 -22.33
N SER A 58 7.76 15.82 -21.33
CA SER A 58 7.92 16.89 -20.35
C SER A 58 8.81 16.53 -19.17
N ALA A 59 9.13 15.24 -18.96
CA ALA A 59 9.87 14.77 -17.79
C ALA A 59 11.32 15.29 -17.74
N ILE A 60 12.08 15.16 -18.83
CA ILE A 60 13.48 15.64 -18.90
C ILE A 60 13.53 17.19 -18.77
N PRO A 61 12.77 17.97 -19.56
CA PRO A 61 12.75 19.43 -19.43
C PRO A 61 12.37 19.90 -18.02
N TYR A 62 11.35 19.30 -17.42
CA TYR A 62 10.90 19.63 -16.07
C TYR A 62 11.96 19.32 -15.03
N THR A 63 12.54 18.12 -15.09
CA THR A 63 13.55 17.67 -14.11
C THR A 63 14.79 18.56 -14.16
N ASN A 64 15.23 18.91 -15.38
CA ASN A 64 16.30 19.87 -15.57
C ASN A 64 15.97 21.22 -14.90
N ALA A 65 14.77 21.76 -15.16
CA ALA A 65 14.31 23.01 -14.57
C ALA A 65 14.18 22.95 -13.04
N TYR A 66 13.64 21.86 -12.48
CA TYR A 66 13.52 21.63 -11.05
C TYR A 66 14.88 21.55 -10.36
N LEU A 67 15.80 20.72 -10.87
CA LEU A 67 17.15 20.62 -10.33
C LEU A 67 17.88 21.96 -10.42
N PHE A 68 17.74 22.67 -11.54
CA PHE A 68 18.27 24.01 -11.69
C PHE A 68 17.72 24.95 -10.61
N CYS A 69 16.42 24.92 -10.30
CA CYS A 69 15.81 25.74 -9.25
C CYS A 69 16.42 25.48 -7.87
N VAL A 70 16.72 24.22 -7.53
CA VAL A 70 17.35 23.86 -6.25
C VAL A 70 18.82 24.31 -6.20
N PHE A 71 19.61 23.94 -7.21
CA PHE A 71 21.04 24.27 -7.25
C PHE A 71 21.28 25.77 -7.41
N GLN A 72 20.48 26.49 -8.20
CA GLN A 72 20.60 27.94 -8.33
C GLN A 72 20.26 28.65 -7.02
N ALA A 73 19.26 28.16 -6.26
CA ALA A 73 18.91 28.75 -4.97
C ALA A 73 20.06 28.61 -3.98
N PHE A 74 20.69 27.43 -3.91
CA PHE A 74 21.91 27.21 -3.14
C PHE A 74 23.05 28.12 -3.60
N TRP A 75 23.29 28.20 -4.91
CA TRP A 75 24.30 29.08 -5.52
C TRP A 75 24.07 30.56 -5.17
N ALA A 76 22.82 31.02 -5.19
CA ALA A 76 22.45 32.40 -4.94
C ALA A 76 22.82 32.83 -3.52
N ILE A 77 22.70 31.93 -2.52
CA ILE A 77 23.08 32.21 -1.12
C ILE A 77 24.54 32.68 -1.01
N PHE A 78 25.45 32.10 -1.81
CA PHE A 78 26.87 32.44 -1.76
C PHE A 78 27.23 33.63 -2.65
N VAL A 79 26.68 33.69 -3.87
CA VAL A 79 27.10 34.67 -4.88
C VAL A 79 26.22 35.92 -4.89
N ALA A 80 24.89 35.78 -4.79
CA ALA A 80 23.98 36.93 -4.81
C ALA A 80 24.18 37.79 -3.56
N GLY A 81 24.31 39.11 -3.74
CA GLY A 81 24.51 40.03 -2.62
C GLY A 81 25.91 39.99 -1.98
N ASP A 82 26.90 39.30 -2.54
CA ASP A 82 28.29 39.37 -2.04
C ASP A 82 28.86 40.80 -2.12
N PHE A 83 28.40 41.60 -3.10
CA PHE A 83 28.72 43.02 -3.18
C PHE A 83 28.36 43.81 -1.90
N ILE A 84 27.29 43.41 -1.19
CA ILE A 84 26.85 44.06 0.05
C ILE A 84 27.89 43.86 1.15
N LYS A 85 28.50 42.67 1.22
CA LYS A 85 29.59 42.40 2.16
C LYS A 85 30.82 43.24 1.81
N ARG A 86 31.17 43.32 0.53
CA ARG A 86 32.33 44.10 0.03
C ARG A 86 32.21 45.59 0.32
N GLU A 87 31.01 46.14 0.26
CA GLU A 87 30.75 47.56 0.57
C GLU A 87 30.64 47.85 2.08
N ARG A 88 30.33 46.84 2.90
CA ARG A 88 30.37 46.98 4.36
C ARG A 88 31.78 46.87 4.92
N SER A 89 32.65 46.09 4.26
CA SER A 89 34.08 46.04 4.56
C SER A 89 34.77 47.29 4.00
N LYS A 90 34.59 48.42 4.68
CA LYS A 90 35.16 49.71 4.31
C LYS A 90 36.68 49.60 4.14
N ASN A 91 37.16 49.67 2.89
CA ASN A 91 38.57 49.89 2.59
C ASN A 91 38.79 51.37 2.28
N THR A 92 39.92 51.93 2.69
CA THR A 92 40.32 53.34 2.51
C THR A 92 40.26 53.82 1.05
N ASN A 93 40.28 52.90 0.08
CA ASN A 93 40.14 53.17 -1.36
C ASN A 93 38.70 53.51 -1.81
N GLU A 94 37.68 53.39 -0.96
CA GLU A 94 36.29 53.75 -1.32
C GLU A 94 36.10 55.25 -1.59
N ALA A 95 36.94 56.11 -0.98
CA ALA A 95 36.95 57.55 -1.23
C ALA A 95 37.31 57.91 -2.68
N LEU A 96 38.00 57.02 -3.40
CA LEU A 96 38.41 57.18 -4.80
C LEU A 96 37.37 56.66 -5.81
N LEU A 97 36.29 56.01 -5.34
CA LEU A 97 35.29 55.32 -6.17
C LEU A 97 33.91 56.00 -6.12
N SER A 98 33.84 57.32 -5.91
CA SER A 98 32.58 58.07 -5.96
C SER A 98 32.00 58.09 -7.38
N ARG A 99 31.09 57.17 -7.68
CA ARG A 99 30.34 57.15 -8.96
C ARG A 99 28.99 57.87 -8.79
N PRO A 100 28.58 58.77 -9.71
CA PRO A 100 27.30 59.49 -9.66
C PRO A 100 26.13 58.59 -10.11
N VAL A 101 25.84 57.54 -9.35
CA VAL A 101 24.79 56.55 -9.67
C VAL A 101 23.84 56.43 -8.48
N ASP A 102 22.54 56.53 -8.75
CA ASP A 102 21.47 56.40 -7.75
C ASP A 102 21.40 54.97 -7.17
N ASN A 103 20.86 54.81 -5.97
CA ASN A 103 20.73 53.51 -5.28
C ASN A 103 19.92 52.51 -6.09
N MET A 104 18.85 52.99 -6.74
CA MET A 104 18.03 52.19 -7.62
C MET A 104 18.83 51.70 -8.83
N GLU A 105 19.51 52.60 -9.55
CA GLU A 105 20.31 52.25 -10.74
C GLU A 105 21.47 51.32 -10.40
N TYR A 106 22.09 51.53 -9.24
CA TYR A 106 23.19 50.71 -8.76
C TYR A 106 22.74 49.30 -8.39
N LEU A 107 21.70 49.17 -7.55
CA LEU A 107 21.20 47.87 -7.12
C LEU A 107 20.55 47.10 -8.28
N LEU A 108 19.86 47.79 -9.19
CA LEU A 108 19.38 47.21 -10.44
C LEU A 108 20.53 46.67 -11.28
N GLY A 109 21.61 47.44 -11.44
CA GLY A 109 22.79 46.97 -12.18
C GLY A 109 23.44 45.73 -11.55
N LYS A 110 23.58 45.70 -10.21
CA LYS A 110 24.10 44.54 -9.49
C LYS A 110 23.20 43.31 -9.58
N GLY A 111 21.90 43.49 -9.36
CA GLY A 111 20.90 42.43 -9.45
C GLY A 111 20.79 41.88 -10.87
N LEU A 112 20.76 42.77 -11.88
CA LEU A 112 20.72 42.39 -13.29
C LEU A 112 21.93 41.53 -13.67
N ALA A 113 23.14 41.86 -13.21
CA ALA A 113 24.33 41.04 -13.48
C ALA A 113 24.19 39.61 -12.93
N VAL A 114 23.62 39.44 -11.73
CA VAL A 114 23.40 38.11 -11.12
C VAL A 114 22.34 37.34 -11.90
N VAL A 115 21.21 37.97 -12.21
CA VAL A 115 20.10 37.35 -12.96
C VAL A 115 20.55 36.98 -14.37
N GLU A 116 21.27 37.84 -15.09
CA GLU A 116 21.83 37.55 -16.42
C GLU A 116 22.77 36.34 -16.39
N LEU A 117 23.64 36.22 -15.38
CA LEU A 117 24.55 35.09 -15.24
C LEU A 117 23.80 33.78 -14.97
N LEU A 118 22.77 33.80 -14.12
CA LEU A 118 21.92 32.64 -13.86
C LEU A 118 21.11 32.23 -15.09
N ILE A 119 20.55 33.20 -15.83
CA ILE A 119 19.87 32.93 -17.11
C ILE A 119 20.84 32.31 -18.11
N MET A 120 22.07 32.83 -18.22
CA MET A 120 23.08 32.27 -19.11
C MET A 120 23.43 30.82 -18.74
N LEU A 121 23.68 30.54 -17.46
CA LEU A 121 23.93 29.17 -16.99
C LEU A 121 22.75 28.23 -17.28
N ASN A 122 21.53 28.71 -17.10
CA ASN A 122 20.32 27.93 -17.39
C ASN A 122 20.17 27.64 -18.89
N VAL A 123 20.39 28.64 -19.75
CA VAL A 123 20.34 28.46 -21.21
C VAL A 123 21.41 27.47 -21.67
N VAL A 124 22.64 27.57 -21.15
CA VAL A 124 23.70 26.58 -21.43
C VAL A 124 23.27 25.19 -21.00
N LEU A 125 22.74 25.05 -19.78
CA LEU A 125 22.28 23.76 -19.28
C LEU A 125 21.10 23.20 -20.09
N MET A 126 20.16 24.05 -20.50
CA MET A 126 19.02 23.70 -21.36
C MET A 126 19.48 23.20 -22.73
N VAL A 127 20.47 23.84 -23.34
CA VAL A 127 21.05 23.40 -24.61
C VAL A 127 21.77 22.06 -24.45
N LEU A 128 22.60 21.90 -23.41
CA LEU A 128 23.35 20.66 -23.17
C LEU A 128 22.41 19.49 -22.83
N THR A 129 21.40 19.71 -22.00
CA THR A 129 20.39 18.69 -21.69
C THR A 129 19.47 18.40 -22.87
N GLY A 130 19.15 19.40 -23.69
CA GLY A 130 18.44 19.21 -24.96
C GLY A 130 19.24 18.37 -25.95
N MET A 131 20.56 18.60 -26.07
CA MET A 131 21.46 17.73 -26.84
C MET A 131 21.45 16.30 -26.29
N LEU A 132 21.56 16.11 -24.97
CA LEU A 132 21.45 14.76 -24.38
C LEU A 132 20.09 14.12 -24.68
N HIS A 133 18.99 14.87 -24.61
CA HIS A 133 17.66 14.38 -24.93
C HIS A 133 17.59 13.89 -26.39
N VAL A 134 18.14 14.64 -27.34
CA VAL A 134 18.14 14.27 -28.76
C VAL A 134 19.07 13.09 -29.07
N PHE A 135 20.24 13.02 -28.43
CA PHE A 135 21.29 12.06 -28.81
C PHE A 135 21.38 10.80 -27.93
N VAL A 136 20.86 10.85 -26.70
CA VAL A 136 21.06 9.78 -25.71
C VAL A 136 19.76 9.09 -25.32
N THR A 137 18.61 9.76 -25.47
CA THR A 137 17.32 9.23 -25.02
C THR A 137 16.35 9.00 -26.18
N ASP A 138 15.53 7.96 -26.06
CA ASP A 138 14.51 7.61 -27.06
C ASP A 138 13.17 8.34 -26.84
N SER A 139 13.15 9.35 -25.96
CA SER A 139 11.95 10.13 -25.64
C SER A 139 11.70 11.24 -26.66
N VAL A 140 10.42 11.61 -26.83
CA VAL A 140 10.05 12.67 -27.77
C VAL A 140 10.57 14.02 -27.29
N PHE A 141 11.46 14.58 -28.10
CA PHE A 141 12.05 15.89 -27.86
C PHE A 141 11.08 17.01 -28.24
N SER A 142 10.71 17.84 -27.26
CA SER A 142 9.89 19.04 -27.48
C SER A 142 10.60 20.30 -26.98
N PRO A 143 11.19 21.12 -27.87
CA PRO A 143 11.87 22.36 -27.51
C PRO A 143 10.97 23.36 -26.77
N LEU A 144 9.68 23.39 -27.11
CA LEU A 144 8.71 24.30 -26.51
C LEU A 144 8.53 24.06 -25.02
N LEU A 145 8.66 22.80 -24.55
CA LEU A 145 8.57 22.48 -23.13
C LEU A 145 9.76 23.02 -22.33
N TYR A 146 10.97 22.99 -22.91
CA TYR A 146 12.13 23.64 -22.29
C TYR A 146 11.92 25.15 -22.14
N LEU A 147 11.42 25.81 -23.19
CA LEU A 147 11.10 27.24 -23.14
C LEU A 147 9.98 27.54 -22.13
N PHE A 148 8.96 26.68 -22.07
CA PHE A 148 7.86 26.81 -21.11
C PHE A 148 8.37 26.78 -19.66
N TYR A 149 9.16 25.78 -19.28
CA TYR A 149 9.71 25.71 -17.92
C TYR A 149 10.77 26.78 -17.66
N PHE A 150 11.50 27.20 -18.68
CA PHE A 150 12.41 28.34 -18.56
C PHE A 150 11.63 29.59 -18.10
N LEU A 151 10.57 29.95 -18.81
CA LEU A 151 9.77 31.14 -18.56
C LEU A 151 8.91 31.06 -17.30
N THR A 152 8.30 29.90 -17.04
CA THR A 152 7.28 29.76 -15.99
C THR A 152 7.82 29.20 -14.67
N LEU A 153 8.88 28.39 -14.70
CA LEU A 153 9.44 27.77 -13.50
C LEU A 153 10.75 28.43 -13.09
N THR A 154 11.76 28.40 -13.96
CA THR A 154 13.12 28.83 -13.57
C THR A 154 13.26 30.34 -13.43
N LEU A 155 12.65 31.12 -14.34
CA LEU A 155 12.77 32.58 -14.32
C LEU A 155 12.13 33.20 -13.06
N PRO A 156 10.87 32.89 -12.67
CA PRO A 156 10.29 33.37 -11.41
C PRO A 156 11.14 32.96 -10.20
N THR A 157 11.66 31.74 -10.21
CA THR A 157 12.51 31.20 -9.14
C THR A 157 13.83 31.96 -9.03
N ILE A 158 14.51 32.26 -10.14
CA ILE A 158 15.73 33.10 -10.17
C ILE A 158 15.45 34.48 -9.60
N LEU A 159 14.35 35.13 -10.02
CA LEU A 159 13.97 36.46 -9.55
C LEU A 159 13.72 36.45 -8.04
N PHE A 160 12.94 35.48 -7.56
CA PHE A 160 12.59 35.35 -6.15
C PHE A 160 13.79 35.04 -5.25
N THR A 161 14.60 34.02 -5.57
CA THR A 161 15.74 33.64 -4.73
C THR A 161 16.80 34.75 -4.69
N THR A 162 17.06 35.39 -5.83
CA THR A 162 18.01 36.51 -5.90
C THR A 162 17.54 37.71 -5.08
N ALA A 163 16.26 38.10 -5.21
CA ALA A 163 15.68 39.21 -4.45
C ALA A 163 15.65 38.90 -2.95
N LEU A 164 15.32 37.67 -2.55
CA LEU A 164 15.33 37.23 -1.16
C LEU A 164 16.72 37.30 -0.55
N VAL A 165 17.74 36.73 -1.20
CA VAL A 165 19.11 36.72 -0.69
C VAL A 165 19.65 38.14 -0.56
N VAL A 166 19.45 38.99 -1.58
CA VAL A 166 19.86 40.40 -1.54
C VAL A 166 19.15 41.12 -0.39
N CYS A 167 17.84 40.96 -0.25
CA CYS A 167 17.06 41.59 0.82
C CYS A 167 17.55 41.17 2.22
N VAL A 168 17.70 39.88 2.47
CA VAL A 168 18.16 39.38 3.78
C VAL A 168 19.57 39.89 4.10
N LYS A 169 20.51 39.85 3.14
CA LYS A 169 21.87 40.41 3.30
C LYS A 169 21.84 41.93 3.56
N MET A 170 20.87 42.64 2.99
CA MET A 170 20.71 44.08 3.18
C MET A 170 20.28 44.47 4.61
N PHE A 171 19.40 43.72 5.26
CA PHE A 171 18.87 44.08 6.58
C PHE A 171 19.59 43.40 7.75
N VAL A 172 20.14 42.20 7.56
CA VAL A 172 20.85 41.47 8.61
C VAL A 172 22.35 41.79 8.54
N ARG A 173 22.93 42.18 9.68
CA ARG A 173 24.34 42.58 9.76
C ARG A 173 25.31 41.41 9.86
N SER A 174 24.95 40.36 10.59
CA SER A 174 25.81 39.21 10.84
C SER A 174 25.82 38.26 9.63
N PRO A 175 26.99 38.00 9.01
CA PRO A 175 27.09 37.08 7.88
C PRO A 175 26.69 35.64 8.23
N ILE A 176 26.96 35.21 9.46
CA ILE A 176 26.67 33.84 9.92
C ILE A 176 25.16 33.61 10.02
N PHE A 177 24.42 34.54 10.64
CA PHE A 177 22.97 34.41 10.77
C PHE A 177 22.26 34.49 9.41
N VAL A 178 22.78 35.27 8.47
CA VAL A 178 22.27 35.28 7.08
C VAL A 178 22.46 33.92 6.42
N LEU A 179 23.67 33.37 6.51
CA LEU A 179 23.98 32.08 5.89
C LEU A 179 23.12 30.96 6.48
N LEU A 180 23.08 30.85 7.81
CA LEU A 180 22.27 29.84 8.51
C LEU A 180 20.78 30.01 8.22
N GLY A 181 20.25 31.23 8.25
CA GLY A 181 18.85 31.50 7.97
C GLY A 181 18.44 31.15 6.54
N LEU A 182 19.26 31.49 5.55
CA LEU A 182 18.98 31.17 4.14
C LEU A 182 19.12 29.67 3.85
N LEU A 183 20.09 28.98 4.46
CA LEU A 183 20.22 27.52 4.34
C LEU A 183 19.06 26.79 5.04
N LEU A 184 18.62 27.27 6.21
CA LEU A 184 17.45 26.74 6.90
C LEU A 184 16.17 26.97 6.08
N TYR A 185 16.02 28.15 5.47
CA TYR A 185 14.90 28.43 4.57
C TYR A 185 14.92 27.50 3.34
N LEU A 186 16.09 27.28 2.72
CA LEU A 186 16.23 26.36 1.59
C LEU A 186 15.87 24.92 2.00
N TRP A 187 16.35 24.46 3.16
CA TRP A 187 15.99 23.15 3.70
C TRP A 187 14.48 23.04 3.96
N ALA A 188 13.88 24.03 4.64
CA ALA A 188 12.45 24.06 4.91
C ALA A 188 11.62 24.09 3.61
N SER A 189 12.10 24.79 2.57
CA SER A 189 11.46 24.86 1.26
C SER A 189 11.45 23.54 0.49
N LEU A 190 12.37 22.63 0.81
CA LEU A 190 12.44 21.30 0.18
C LEU A 190 11.76 20.23 1.04
N ALA A 191 11.76 20.38 2.37
CA ALA A 191 11.31 19.34 3.30
C ALA A 191 9.94 19.59 3.93
N LEU A 192 9.50 20.83 4.09
CA LEU A 192 8.31 21.19 4.89
C LEU A 192 7.30 22.03 4.11
N LEU A 193 7.73 23.17 3.56
CA LEU A 193 6.85 24.15 2.91
C LEU A 193 6.02 23.58 1.73
N PRO A 194 6.52 22.62 0.94
CA PRO A 194 5.70 22.02 -0.13
C PRO A 194 4.47 21.27 0.39
N PHE A 195 4.48 20.82 1.64
CA PHE A 195 3.37 20.09 2.27
C PHE A 195 2.36 21.01 2.97
N LEU A 196 2.63 22.32 3.05
CA LEU A 196 1.77 23.29 3.71
C LEU A 196 0.91 24.03 2.68
N ALA A 197 -0.35 24.24 3.01
CA ALA A 197 -1.30 25.07 2.25
C ALA A 197 -1.25 24.79 0.73
N HIS A 198 -1.38 23.51 0.34
CA HIS A 198 -1.36 23.06 -1.06
C HIS A 198 -0.14 23.53 -1.89
N GLY A 199 1.00 23.83 -1.25
CA GLY A 199 2.22 24.24 -1.95
C GLY A 199 2.29 25.72 -2.31
N VAL A 200 1.51 26.61 -1.66
CA VAL A 200 1.62 28.07 -1.84
C VAL A 200 3.05 28.59 -1.61
N PHE A 201 3.75 28.03 -0.62
CA PHE A 201 5.10 28.43 -0.27
C PHE A 201 6.19 27.63 -1.03
N ASP A 202 5.80 26.75 -1.95
CA ASP A 202 6.72 25.93 -2.73
C ASP A 202 7.26 26.69 -3.94
N PHE A 203 8.38 27.38 -3.75
CA PHE A 203 9.01 28.09 -4.86
C PHE A 203 9.55 27.15 -5.96
N THR A 204 9.70 25.85 -5.69
CA THR A 204 10.21 24.86 -6.67
C THR A 204 9.12 24.17 -7.48
N ALA A 205 7.84 24.40 -7.15
CA ALA A 205 6.68 23.72 -7.75
C ALA A 205 6.72 22.18 -7.64
N SER A 206 7.44 21.65 -6.65
CA SER A 206 7.63 20.21 -6.44
C SER A 206 6.32 19.46 -6.18
N ARG A 207 5.34 20.12 -5.54
CA ARG A 207 4.03 19.55 -5.20
C ARG A 207 2.88 20.10 -6.05
N VAL A 208 3.19 20.86 -7.10
CA VAL A 208 2.20 21.43 -8.02
C VAL A 208 2.25 20.67 -9.35
N PRO A 209 1.12 20.12 -9.84
CA PRO A 209 1.09 19.38 -11.10
C PRO A 209 1.63 20.21 -12.26
N ASN A 210 2.65 19.67 -12.93
CA ASN A 210 3.32 20.38 -14.02
C ASN A 210 3.80 19.47 -15.15
N ILE A 211 3.55 18.16 -15.08
CA ILE A 211 3.87 17.22 -16.15
C ILE A 211 2.81 17.30 -17.25
N PHE A 212 3.24 17.57 -18.48
CA PHE A 212 2.38 17.54 -19.66
C PHE A 212 2.20 16.11 -20.15
N SER A 213 0.94 15.74 -20.35
CA SER A 213 0.52 14.55 -21.09
C SER A 213 0.43 14.87 -22.59
N PRO A 214 0.99 14.02 -23.48
CA PRO A 214 0.71 14.09 -24.91
C PRO A 214 -0.77 13.99 -25.27
N LEU A 215 -1.56 13.20 -24.53
CA LEU A 215 -2.99 13.00 -24.78
C LEU A 215 -3.87 14.17 -24.31
N ALA A 216 -3.60 14.71 -23.12
CA ALA A 216 -4.50 15.69 -22.46
C ALA A 216 -3.86 17.06 -22.17
N GLY A 217 -2.57 17.24 -22.45
CA GLY A 217 -1.85 18.48 -22.17
C GLY A 217 -1.54 18.68 -20.68
N HIS A 218 -1.59 19.93 -20.21
CA HIS A 218 -1.22 20.30 -18.84
C HIS A 218 -2.42 20.09 -17.87
N PRO A 219 -2.27 19.34 -16.76
CA PRO A 219 -3.38 18.95 -15.89
C PRO A 219 -4.09 20.12 -15.17
N GLY A 220 -3.39 21.22 -14.88
CA GLY A 220 -3.97 22.43 -14.29
C GLY A 220 -3.14 23.69 -14.52
N ILE A 221 -3.08 24.18 -15.77
CA ILE A 221 -2.16 25.28 -16.15
C ILE A 221 -2.47 26.59 -15.42
N GLY A 222 -3.74 26.91 -15.21
CA GLY A 222 -4.16 28.14 -14.52
C GLY A 222 -3.64 28.21 -13.08
N SER A 223 -3.90 27.18 -12.28
CA SER A 223 -3.45 27.10 -10.89
C SER A 223 -1.93 27.11 -10.77
N TYR A 224 -1.23 26.42 -11.69
CA TYR A 224 0.22 26.46 -11.76
C TYR A 224 0.75 27.88 -12.02
N LEU A 225 0.26 28.56 -13.07
CA LEU A 225 0.70 29.91 -13.41
C LEU A 225 0.38 30.94 -12.31
N LEU A 226 -0.80 30.85 -11.68
CA LEU A 226 -1.16 31.68 -10.53
C LEU A 226 -0.14 31.53 -9.39
N GLN A 227 0.22 30.30 -9.08
CA GLN A 227 1.20 30.01 -8.03
C GLN A 227 2.59 30.57 -8.37
N ARG A 228 3.02 30.50 -9.65
CA ARG A 228 4.27 31.13 -10.12
C ARG A 228 4.24 32.66 -10.03
N MET A 229 3.08 33.27 -10.24
CA MET A 229 2.90 34.73 -10.13
C MET A 229 3.07 35.24 -8.69
N ILE A 230 2.73 34.44 -7.68
CA ILE A 230 2.96 34.78 -6.26
C ILE A 230 4.44 35.11 -6.02
N PHE A 231 5.35 34.22 -6.46
CA PHE A 231 6.78 34.41 -6.28
C PHE A 231 7.32 35.60 -7.08
N THR A 232 6.77 35.87 -8.26
CA THR A 232 7.13 37.05 -9.05
C THR A 232 6.76 38.34 -8.32
N TRP A 233 5.54 38.45 -7.76
CA TRP A 233 5.12 39.62 -6.99
C TRP A 233 5.97 39.83 -5.73
N ILE A 234 6.22 38.75 -4.99
CA ILE A 234 7.07 38.80 -3.79
C ILE A 234 8.50 39.18 -4.16
N ALA A 235 9.05 38.67 -5.27
CA ALA A 235 10.39 39.04 -5.75
C ALA A 235 10.51 40.53 -6.02
N LEU A 236 9.53 41.12 -6.72
CA LEU A 236 9.49 42.55 -7.01
C LEU A 236 9.42 43.39 -5.71
N GLY A 237 8.61 42.97 -4.74
CA GLY A 237 8.50 43.60 -3.43
C GLY A 237 9.81 43.54 -2.62
N LEU A 238 10.44 42.36 -2.55
CA LEU A 238 11.73 42.16 -1.85
C LEU A 238 12.87 42.95 -2.51
N PHE A 239 12.89 43.01 -3.84
CA PHE A 239 13.87 43.81 -4.56
C PHE A 239 13.69 45.30 -4.28
N ALA A 240 12.46 45.82 -4.38
CA ALA A 240 12.14 47.20 -4.04
C ALA A 240 12.50 47.55 -2.59
N LEU A 241 12.25 46.63 -1.65
CA LEU A 241 12.63 46.77 -0.25
C LEU A 241 14.16 46.83 -0.07
N SER A 242 14.91 46.05 -0.86
CA SER A 242 16.38 46.07 -0.87
C SER A 242 16.94 47.43 -1.32
N VAL A 243 16.29 48.08 -2.30
CA VAL A 243 16.67 49.43 -2.76
C VAL A 243 16.52 50.46 -1.64
N VAL A 244 15.42 50.39 -0.88
CA VAL A 244 15.17 51.30 0.26
C VAL A 244 16.17 51.08 1.39
N GLY A 245 16.56 49.83 1.65
CA GLY A 245 17.54 49.49 2.69
C GLY A 245 18.97 49.95 2.39
N PHE A 246 19.27 50.32 1.15
CA PHE A 246 20.61 50.68 0.71
C PHE A 246 20.98 52.12 1.10
N LYS A 247 21.88 52.27 2.08
CA LYS A 247 22.25 53.58 2.67
C LYS A 247 23.38 54.29 1.92
N ARG A 248 23.11 54.81 0.72
CA ARG A 248 24.00 55.76 0.00
C ARG A 248 23.36 57.16 -0.09
N LEU A 249 24.20 58.19 -0.21
CA LEU A 249 23.86 59.62 -0.03
C LEU A 249 23.02 60.29 -1.13
N THR A 250 22.61 59.61 -2.20
CA THR A 250 21.88 60.25 -3.32
C THR A 250 20.61 59.48 -3.66
N GLY A 251 19.46 60.17 -3.61
CA GLY A 251 18.16 59.73 -4.14
C GLY A 251 17.20 59.10 -3.12
N ARG A 252 16.18 59.86 -2.67
CA ARG A 252 14.99 59.26 -2.00
C ARG A 252 14.01 58.80 -3.07
N TRP A 253 13.82 57.49 -3.20
CA TRP A 253 12.81 56.92 -4.09
C TRP A 253 11.40 57.16 -3.53
N ARG A 254 10.80 58.31 -3.85
CA ARG A 254 9.58 58.85 -3.19
C ARG A 254 8.36 57.91 -3.21
N ARG A 255 8.27 57.00 -4.18
CA ARG A 255 7.14 56.05 -4.33
C ARG A 255 7.46 54.62 -3.89
N ALA A 256 8.62 54.38 -3.27
CA ALA A 256 9.08 53.04 -2.91
C ALA A 256 8.09 52.29 -2.01
N GLY A 257 7.58 52.95 -0.97
CA GLY A 257 6.64 52.34 -0.02
C GLY A 257 5.33 51.91 -0.69
N LEU A 258 4.82 52.68 -1.64
CA LEU A 258 3.61 52.33 -2.40
C LEU A 258 3.83 51.10 -3.28
N ILE A 259 4.98 51.02 -3.96
CA ILE A 259 5.32 49.88 -4.83
C ILE A 259 5.53 48.61 -4.00
N ILE A 260 6.25 48.71 -2.88
CA ILE A 260 6.46 47.59 -1.94
C ILE A 260 5.10 47.08 -1.44
N THR A 261 4.24 47.99 -0.96
CA THR A 261 2.91 47.65 -0.46
C THR A 261 2.07 46.99 -1.55
N PHE A 262 2.03 47.58 -2.75
CA PHE A 262 1.30 47.03 -3.89
C PHE A 262 1.77 45.62 -4.25
N CYS A 263 3.07 45.37 -4.35
CA CYS A 263 3.61 44.05 -4.69
C CYS A 263 3.28 42.99 -3.63
N PHE A 264 3.42 43.31 -2.34
CA PHE A 264 3.06 42.36 -1.27
C PHE A 264 1.54 42.11 -1.21
N VAL A 265 0.71 43.14 -1.36
CA VAL A 265 -0.75 42.99 -1.43
C VAL A 265 -1.14 42.16 -2.65
N ALA A 266 -0.57 42.41 -3.83
CA ALA A 266 -0.80 41.62 -5.02
C ALA A 266 -0.38 40.15 -4.82
N GLY A 267 0.77 39.91 -4.17
CA GLY A 267 1.21 38.56 -3.78
C GLY A 267 0.19 37.86 -2.88
N ILE A 268 -0.28 38.53 -1.82
CA ILE A 268 -1.27 37.99 -0.88
C ILE A 268 -2.60 37.70 -1.57
N VAL A 269 -3.13 38.64 -2.36
CA VAL A 269 -4.37 38.46 -3.13
C VAL A 269 -4.25 37.29 -4.09
N THR A 270 -3.11 37.16 -4.79
CA THR A 270 -2.86 36.02 -5.68
C THR A 270 -2.79 34.70 -4.92
N SER A 271 -2.19 34.68 -3.72
CA SER A 271 -2.20 33.51 -2.83
C SER A 271 -3.61 33.11 -2.39
N PHE A 272 -4.47 34.07 -2.07
CA PHE A 272 -5.87 33.80 -1.76
C PHE A 272 -6.63 33.25 -2.97
N ILE A 273 -6.46 33.84 -4.16
CA ILE A 273 -7.09 33.34 -5.39
C ILE A 273 -6.63 31.90 -5.70
N TYR A 274 -5.36 31.58 -5.45
CA TYR A 274 -4.84 30.22 -5.61
C TYR A 274 -5.42 29.23 -4.61
N LEU A 275 -5.60 29.62 -3.34
CA LEU A 275 -6.09 28.74 -2.28
C LEU A 275 -7.61 28.53 -2.28
N PHE A 276 -8.35 29.54 -2.74
CA PHE A 276 -9.81 29.57 -2.69
C PHE A 276 -10.48 28.33 -3.33
N PRO A 277 -10.07 27.87 -4.53
CA PRO A 277 -10.65 26.67 -5.16
C PRO A 277 -10.55 25.41 -4.30
N PHE A 278 -9.48 25.22 -3.52
CA PHE A 278 -9.31 24.04 -2.67
C PHE A 278 -10.30 24.04 -1.49
N THR A 279 -10.62 25.22 -0.96
CA THR A 279 -11.62 25.35 0.12
C THR A 279 -13.03 25.07 -0.42
N CYS A 280 -13.39 25.69 -1.55
CA CYS A 280 -14.67 25.43 -2.21
C CYS A 280 -14.82 23.96 -2.62
N GLN A 281 -13.74 23.32 -3.07
CA GLN A 281 -13.73 21.89 -3.41
C GLN A 281 -14.04 21.02 -2.18
N SER A 282 -13.42 21.29 -1.04
CA SER A 282 -13.68 20.54 0.20
C SER A 282 -15.12 20.72 0.68
N GLU A 283 -15.64 21.95 0.67
CA GLU A 283 -17.04 22.25 1.03
C GLU A 283 -18.03 21.54 0.09
N LEU A 284 -17.78 21.59 -1.22
CA LEU A 284 -18.63 20.93 -2.22
C LEU A 284 -18.62 19.40 -2.08
N ARG A 285 -17.45 18.81 -1.81
CA ARG A 285 -17.32 17.37 -1.57
C ARG A 285 -18.09 16.94 -0.32
N GLU A 286 -17.99 17.70 0.76
CA GLU A 286 -18.73 17.39 1.98
C GLU A 286 -20.25 17.51 1.77
N HIS A 287 -20.69 18.49 0.96
CA HIS A 287 -22.09 18.60 0.55
C HIS A 287 -22.58 17.36 -0.21
N TYR A 288 -21.81 16.86 -1.18
CA TYR A 288 -22.16 15.62 -1.88
C TYR A 288 -22.18 14.40 -0.94
N ARG A 289 -21.21 14.29 -0.02
CA ARG A 289 -21.22 13.23 1.01
C ARG A 289 -22.46 13.30 1.88
N ALA A 290 -22.89 14.50 2.29
CA ALA A 290 -24.08 14.69 3.11
C ALA A 290 -25.35 14.20 2.40
N ILE A 291 -25.50 14.50 1.11
CA ILE A 291 -26.63 14.01 0.31
C ILE A 291 -26.60 12.48 0.19
N TYR A 292 -25.44 11.86 -0.07
CA TYR A 292 -25.36 10.40 -0.08
C TYR A 292 -25.81 9.79 1.26
N ARG A 293 -25.33 10.33 2.38
CA ARG A 293 -25.70 9.86 3.73
C ARG A 293 -27.20 9.97 4.01
N GLU A 294 -27.90 10.96 3.43
CA GLU A 294 -29.36 11.10 3.55
C GLU A 294 -30.10 9.88 2.96
N TYR A 295 -29.58 9.29 1.87
CA TYR A 295 -30.23 8.21 1.13
C TYR A 295 -29.58 6.83 1.31
N ASP A 296 -28.51 6.70 2.10
CA ASP A 296 -27.75 5.46 2.31
C ASP A 296 -28.64 4.29 2.79
N ASN A 297 -29.69 4.57 3.57
CA ASN A 297 -30.62 3.55 4.12
C ASN A 297 -31.94 3.38 3.34
N ALA A 298 -32.20 4.21 2.31
CA ALA A 298 -33.41 4.07 1.49
C ALA A 298 -33.43 2.73 0.74
N ALA A 299 -34.61 2.19 0.41
CA ALA A 299 -34.68 1.00 -0.44
C ALA A 299 -34.22 1.35 -1.88
N LYS A 300 -33.41 0.48 -2.51
CA LYS A 300 -32.93 0.66 -3.88
C LYS A 300 -33.52 -0.40 -4.80
N VAL A 301 -33.77 -0.03 -6.05
CA VAL A 301 -34.16 -0.95 -7.12
C VAL A 301 -32.94 -1.31 -7.98
N ASN A 302 -33.00 -2.42 -8.69
CA ASN A 302 -31.92 -2.88 -9.57
C ASN A 302 -32.19 -2.50 -11.02
N THR A 303 -31.13 -2.26 -11.77
CA THR A 303 -31.11 -2.06 -13.22
C THR A 303 -30.73 -3.38 -13.88
N VAL A 304 -31.65 -3.95 -14.65
CA VAL A 304 -31.45 -5.24 -15.34
C VAL A 304 -30.78 -5.02 -16.69
N GLU A 305 -31.27 -4.05 -17.46
CA GLU A 305 -30.74 -3.69 -18.78
C GLU A 305 -30.60 -2.18 -18.88
N HIS A 306 -29.58 -1.71 -19.60
CA HIS A 306 -29.35 -0.29 -19.82
C HIS A 306 -28.82 -0.02 -21.23
N GLU A 307 -29.64 0.61 -22.05
CA GLU A 307 -29.25 1.14 -23.35
C GLU A 307 -28.89 2.63 -23.22
N ILE A 308 -27.66 3.00 -23.59
CA ILE A 308 -27.14 4.36 -23.53
C ILE A 308 -26.83 4.82 -24.94
N THR A 309 -27.37 5.97 -25.35
CA THR A 309 -26.95 6.68 -26.56
C THR A 309 -26.17 7.91 -26.13
N PHE A 310 -24.88 7.96 -26.46
CA PHE A 310 -23.95 9.01 -26.06
C PHE A 310 -23.54 9.86 -27.26
N ARG A 311 -23.52 11.18 -27.07
CA ARG A 311 -22.97 12.17 -27.99
C ARG A 311 -22.07 13.13 -27.24
N ARG A 312 -20.89 13.39 -27.81
CA ARG A 312 -19.94 14.39 -27.30
C ARG A 312 -20.15 15.74 -27.99
N GLU A 313 -20.12 16.81 -27.21
CA GLU A 313 -20.28 18.20 -27.67
C GLU A 313 -19.21 19.09 -26.99
N GLY A 314 -17.95 18.98 -27.45
CA GLY A 314 -16.82 19.65 -26.81
C GLY A 314 -16.54 19.12 -25.40
N GLU A 315 -16.48 20.03 -24.43
CA GLU A 315 -16.37 19.69 -23.00
C GLU A 315 -17.71 19.27 -22.35
N ARG A 316 -18.76 19.06 -23.16
CA ARG A 316 -20.10 18.66 -22.72
C ARG A 316 -20.47 17.32 -23.34
N LEU A 317 -21.40 16.63 -22.68
CA LEU A 317 -22.05 15.44 -23.22
C LEU A 317 -23.56 15.64 -23.31
N SER A 318 -24.16 14.92 -24.24
CA SER A 318 -25.60 14.78 -24.41
C SER A 318 -25.91 13.29 -24.52
N SER A 319 -26.90 12.79 -23.79
CA SER A 319 -27.20 11.36 -23.76
C SER A 319 -28.66 11.03 -23.49
N ASP A 320 -29.09 9.93 -24.10
CA ASP A 320 -30.38 9.30 -23.87
C ASP A 320 -30.15 7.91 -23.25
N SER A 321 -30.73 7.66 -22.08
CA SER A 321 -30.67 6.38 -21.39
C SER A 321 -32.03 5.70 -21.34
N LYS A 322 -32.08 4.39 -21.61
CA LYS A 322 -33.23 3.53 -21.36
C LYS A 322 -32.82 2.42 -20.40
N LEU A 323 -33.49 2.36 -19.26
CA LEU A 323 -33.20 1.41 -18.19
C LEU A 323 -34.41 0.50 -17.98
N LEU A 324 -34.19 -0.81 -17.91
CA LEU A 324 -35.17 -1.75 -17.38
C LEU A 324 -34.86 -1.95 -15.89
N ILE A 325 -35.73 -1.45 -15.01
CA ILE A 325 -35.54 -1.56 -13.55
C ILE A 325 -36.42 -2.65 -12.95
N GLU A 326 -35.99 -3.25 -11.85
CA GLU A 326 -36.66 -4.34 -11.14
C GLU A 326 -36.61 -4.10 -9.63
N ASN A 327 -37.76 -4.21 -8.94
CA ASN A 327 -37.77 -4.20 -7.48
C ASN A 327 -37.43 -5.60 -6.94
N ARG A 328 -36.17 -5.83 -6.55
CA ARG A 328 -35.73 -7.08 -5.93
C ARG A 328 -35.89 -7.13 -4.41
N ASN A 329 -36.43 -6.08 -3.80
CA ASN A 329 -36.69 -6.08 -2.36
C ASN A 329 -37.89 -6.98 -2.05
N VAL A 330 -37.90 -7.54 -0.84
CA VAL A 330 -39.05 -8.30 -0.32
C VAL A 330 -40.25 -7.39 -0.04
N THR A 331 -40.00 -6.09 0.11
CA THR A 331 -41.00 -5.06 0.40
C THR A 331 -41.28 -4.16 -0.79
N VAL A 332 -42.43 -3.50 -0.77
CA VAL A 332 -42.79 -2.45 -1.73
C VAL A 332 -41.82 -1.28 -1.63
N VAL A 333 -41.47 -0.69 -2.77
CA VAL A 333 -40.68 0.54 -2.85
C VAL A 333 -41.58 1.66 -3.37
N ASP A 334 -41.91 2.65 -2.53
CA ASP A 334 -42.80 3.76 -2.91
C ASP A 334 -42.08 4.92 -3.63
N THR A 335 -40.74 4.92 -3.61
CA THR A 335 -39.93 5.98 -4.20
C THR A 335 -38.68 5.39 -4.84
N VAL A 336 -38.50 5.65 -6.13
CA VAL A 336 -37.34 5.18 -6.90
C VAL A 336 -36.26 6.26 -6.89
N LEU A 337 -35.02 5.84 -6.66
CA LEU A 337 -33.85 6.69 -6.64
C LEU A 337 -32.99 6.44 -7.88
N PHE A 338 -32.52 7.52 -8.52
CA PHE A 338 -31.47 7.47 -9.52
C PHE A 338 -30.29 8.35 -9.11
N TYR A 339 -29.10 7.96 -9.52
CA TYR A 339 -27.85 8.67 -9.29
C TYR A 339 -27.25 9.05 -10.64
N LEU A 340 -27.04 10.34 -10.86
CA LEU A 340 -26.51 10.91 -12.08
C LEU A 340 -25.62 12.10 -11.70
N ASN A 341 -24.50 12.32 -12.39
CA ASN A 341 -23.57 13.40 -12.11
C ASN A 341 -24.30 14.76 -11.94
N PRO A 342 -24.01 15.55 -10.88
CA PRO A 342 -24.72 16.80 -10.60
C PRO A 342 -24.53 17.87 -11.69
N GLY A 343 -23.44 17.80 -12.45
CA GLY A 343 -23.21 18.68 -13.61
C GLY A 343 -24.00 18.31 -14.87
N LEU A 344 -24.75 17.19 -14.85
CA LEU A 344 -25.65 16.77 -15.92
C LEU A 344 -27.10 17.12 -15.57
N GLU A 345 -27.70 17.95 -16.41
CA GLU A 345 -29.08 18.41 -16.29
C GLU A 345 -30.03 17.39 -16.92
N LEU A 346 -31.02 16.95 -16.13
CA LEU A 346 -32.04 16.01 -16.57
C LEU A 346 -33.21 16.77 -17.20
N SER A 347 -33.40 16.59 -18.51
CA SER A 347 -34.42 17.30 -19.29
C SER A 347 -35.77 16.57 -19.35
N SER A 348 -35.77 15.25 -19.24
CA SER A 348 -36.99 14.42 -19.28
C SER A 348 -36.77 13.10 -18.56
N LEU A 349 -37.80 12.65 -17.84
CA LEU A 349 -37.87 11.35 -17.17
C LEU A 349 -39.24 10.72 -17.42
N VAL A 350 -39.25 9.56 -18.08
CA VAL A 350 -40.47 8.83 -18.45
C VAL A 350 -40.38 7.42 -17.87
N ILE A 351 -41.41 6.98 -17.14
CA ILE A 351 -41.54 5.61 -16.65
C ILE A 351 -42.80 4.99 -17.25
N ASP A 352 -42.66 3.81 -17.87
CA ASP A 352 -43.75 3.06 -18.52
C ASP A 352 -44.58 3.94 -19.49
N GLY A 353 -43.89 4.80 -20.24
CA GLY A 353 -44.46 5.72 -21.22
C GLY A 353 -45.12 6.98 -20.64
N LYS A 354 -45.11 7.16 -19.32
CA LYS A 354 -45.65 8.35 -18.64
C LYS A 354 -44.52 9.25 -18.13
N GLU A 355 -44.57 10.52 -18.50
CA GLU A 355 -43.65 11.52 -17.96
C GLU A 355 -44.00 11.80 -16.49
N LEU A 356 -42.98 11.78 -15.62
CA LEU A 356 -43.14 11.93 -14.18
C LEU A 356 -42.35 13.15 -13.67
N SER A 357 -42.91 13.82 -12.68
CA SER A 357 -42.17 14.81 -11.90
C SER A 357 -41.16 14.12 -10.99
N PHE A 358 -40.01 14.76 -10.80
CA PHE A 358 -38.95 14.28 -9.91
C PHE A 358 -38.39 15.46 -9.09
N GLU A 359 -37.80 15.13 -7.95
CA GLU A 359 -36.99 16.06 -7.17
C GLU A 359 -35.51 15.76 -7.42
N ARG A 360 -34.72 16.78 -7.79
CA ARG A 360 -33.27 16.66 -8.00
C ARG A 360 -32.54 17.29 -6.81
N LYS A 361 -31.79 16.48 -6.07
CA LYS A 361 -30.85 16.91 -5.03
C LYS A 361 -29.42 16.58 -5.49
N ASP A 362 -28.83 17.50 -6.26
CA ASP A 362 -27.52 17.33 -6.89
C ASP A 362 -27.37 15.99 -7.60
N GLN A 363 -26.60 15.05 -7.06
CA GLN A 363 -26.36 13.75 -7.70
C GLN A 363 -27.55 12.78 -7.60
N VAL A 364 -28.53 13.02 -6.71
CA VAL A 364 -29.68 12.12 -6.46
C VAL A 364 -30.95 12.67 -7.13
N ILE A 365 -31.68 11.80 -7.82
CA ILE A 365 -33.00 12.05 -8.37
C ILE A 365 -34.00 11.18 -7.61
N VAL A 366 -35.00 11.81 -7.03
CA VAL A 366 -36.05 11.17 -6.24
C VAL A 366 -37.33 11.18 -7.07
N VAL A 367 -37.84 10.00 -7.38
CA VAL A 367 -39.05 9.82 -8.21
C VAL A 367 -40.13 9.12 -7.38
N PRO A 368 -41.26 9.79 -7.08
CA PRO A 368 -42.40 9.17 -6.43
C PRO A 368 -43.07 8.15 -7.37
N PHE A 369 -42.61 6.89 -7.30
CA PHE A 369 -43.07 5.80 -8.15
C PHE A 369 -43.08 4.51 -7.33
N ARG A 370 -44.26 3.90 -7.23
CA ARG A 370 -44.48 2.69 -6.43
C ARG A 370 -44.20 1.44 -7.26
N MET A 371 -43.34 0.57 -6.77
CA MET A 371 -42.99 -0.73 -7.37
C MET A 371 -43.24 -1.88 -6.39
N GLU A 372 -44.05 -2.84 -6.81
CA GLU A 372 -44.30 -4.08 -6.06
C GLU A 372 -43.09 -5.03 -6.16
N PRO A 373 -42.84 -5.91 -5.17
CA PRO A 373 -41.77 -6.91 -5.24
C PRO A 373 -41.81 -7.74 -6.53
N GLY A 374 -40.67 -7.85 -7.22
CA GLY A 374 -40.52 -8.56 -8.50
C GLY A 374 -41.06 -7.81 -9.73
N SER A 375 -41.71 -6.65 -9.57
CA SER A 375 -42.20 -5.85 -10.69
C SER A 375 -41.05 -5.20 -11.47
N ARG A 376 -41.26 -5.03 -12.79
CA ARG A 376 -40.30 -4.39 -13.70
C ARG A 376 -40.95 -3.21 -14.41
N SER A 377 -40.18 -2.15 -14.61
CA SER A 377 -40.62 -0.93 -15.31
C SER A 377 -39.54 -0.43 -16.26
N LEU A 378 -39.95 0.19 -17.36
CA LEU A 378 -39.06 0.79 -18.34
C LEU A 378 -38.93 2.29 -18.07
N VAL A 379 -37.70 2.77 -17.92
CA VAL A 379 -37.37 4.16 -17.63
C VAL A 379 -36.60 4.75 -18.80
N ALA A 380 -36.98 5.93 -19.28
CA ALA A 380 -36.24 6.68 -20.27
C ALA A 380 -35.84 8.05 -19.69
N MET A 381 -34.57 8.40 -19.80
CA MET A 381 -33.99 9.64 -19.26
C MET A 381 -33.17 10.35 -20.33
N LYS A 382 -33.36 11.67 -20.44
CA LYS A 382 -32.58 12.52 -21.35
C LYS A 382 -31.81 13.57 -20.57
N TYR A 383 -30.49 13.61 -20.74
CA TYR A 383 -29.65 14.50 -19.96
C TYR A 383 -28.47 15.05 -20.74
N SER A 384 -28.01 16.23 -20.36
CA SER A 384 -26.85 16.87 -20.98
C SER A 384 -26.15 17.81 -20.01
N GLY A 385 -24.86 18.07 -20.21
CA GLY A 385 -24.12 18.92 -19.28
C GLY A 385 -22.61 18.75 -19.34
N LYS A 386 -21.94 19.30 -18.34
CA LYS A 386 -20.50 19.13 -18.12
C LYS A 386 -20.33 18.26 -16.88
N ILE A 387 -19.43 17.28 -16.94
CA ILE A 387 -19.14 16.43 -15.79
C ILE A 387 -18.56 17.30 -14.65
N GLU A 388 -19.19 17.21 -13.48
CA GLU A 388 -18.62 17.71 -12.24
C GLU A 388 -17.64 16.66 -11.70
N GLU A 389 -16.37 17.04 -11.55
CA GLU A 389 -15.29 16.13 -11.19
C GLU A 389 -15.30 15.77 -9.69
N ASN A 390 -15.73 16.71 -8.85
CA ASN A 390 -15.60 16.59 -7.39
C ASN A 390 -16.54 15.55 -6.78
N ILE A 391 -17.53 15.06 -7.54
CA ILE A 391 -18.40 13.95 -7.14
C ILE A 391 -17.67 12.59 -7.16
N CYS A 392 -16.56 12.48 -7.90
CA CYS A 392 -15.80 11.25 -7.99
C CYS A 392 -15.16 10.90 -6.64
N TYR A 393 -15.19 9.62 -6.27
CA TYR A 393 -14.60 9.10 -5.04
C TYR A 393 -15.00 9.92 -3.79
N PRO A 394 -16.31 10.12 -3.53
CA PRO A 394 -16.77 10.96 -2.42
C PRO A 394 -16.36 10.40 -1.06
N GLU A 395 -16.06 9.11 -0.96
CA GLU A 395 -15.63 8.43 0.26
C GLU A 395 -14.15 8.64 0.62
N ILE A 396 -13.33 9.15 -0.30
CA ILE A 396 -11.91 9.44 -0.05
C ILE A 396 -11.77 10.77 0.68
N ASP A 397 -10.96 10.80 1.73
CA ASP A 397 -10.66 12.00 2.53
C ASP A 397 -10.00 13.08 1.67
N ASP A 398 -10.29 14.35 1.95
CA ASP A 398 -9.82 15.47 1.12
C ASP A 398 -8.30 15.60 1.10
N LYS A 399 -7.61 15.20 2.17
CA LYS A 399 -6.15 15.19 2.22
C LYS A 399 -5.57 14.16 1.26
N GLU A 400 -6.16 12.97 1.19
CA GLU A 400 -5.75 11.91 0.26
C GLU A 400 -6.15 12.25 -1.17
N PHE A 401 -7.36 12.79 -1.37
CA PHE A 401 -7.88 13.21 -2.66
C PHE A 401 -6.97 14.24 -3.35
N THR A 402 -6.44 15.19 -2.57
CA THR A 402 -5.54 16.25 -3.04
C THR A 402 -4.05 15.88 -2.98
N ALA A 403 -3.69 14.74 -2.39
CA ALA A 403 -2.30 14.30 -2.29
C ALA A 403 -1.80 13.80 -3.65
N MET A 404 -0.94 14.59 -4.32
CA MET A 404 -0.50 14.27 -5.67
C MET A 404 0.28 12.95 -5.78
N ASP A 405 0.12 12.24 -6.90
CA ASP A 405 0.95 11.08 -7.24
C ASP A 405 2.36 11.51 -7.69
N PHE A 406 3.37 10.86 -7.10
CA PHE A 406 4.79 11.13 -7.35
C PHE A 406 5.47 9.96 -8.06
N ASN A 407 6.20 10.26 -9.12
CA ASN A 407 7.23 9.38 -9.64
C ASN A 407 8.59 10.06 -9.49
N ASN A 408 9.33 9.71 -8.43
CA ASN A 408 10.57 10.39 -8.04
C ASN A 408 10.36 11.89 -7.79
N MET A 409 10.72 12.74 -8.76
CA MET A 409 10.55 14.21 -8.69
C MET A 409 9.33 14.70 -9.49
N LEU A 410 8.67 13.83 -10.26
CA LEU A 410 7.60 14.19 -11.19
C LEU A 410 6.25 14.20 -10.46
N CYS A 411 5.57 15.35 -10.47
CA CYS A 411 4.23 15.53 -9.93
C CYS A 411 3.20 15.43 -11.07
N LEU A 412 2.58 14.25 -11.22
CA LEU A 412 1.73 13.93 -12.39
C LEU A 412 0.38 14.66 -12.36
N GLY A 413 -0.12 14.98 -11.16
CA GLY A 413 -1.45 15.56 -10.96
C GLY A 413 -2.58 14.53 -10.99
N HIS A 414 -3.76 14.94 -10.51
CA HIS A 414 -4.94 14.09 -10.44
C HIS A 414 -6.07 14.64 -11.31
N ARG A 415 -6.56 13.79 -12.20
CA ARG A 415 -7.78 13.95 -12.99
C ARG A 415 -8.55 12.64 -12.92
N PHE A 416 -9.87 12.71 -12.80
CA PHE A 416 -10.72 11.52 -12.66
C PHE A 416 -11.56 11.23 -13.91
N PHE A 417 -11.60 12.18 -14.86
CA PHE A 417 -12.21 12.01 -16.17
C PHE A 417 -11.53 12.93 -17.19
N PHE A 418 -11.75 12.65 -18.48
CA PHE A 418 -11.38 13.52 -19.59
C PHE A 418 -12.55 13.65 -20.56
N LEU A 419 -12.87 14.88 -20.95
CA LEU A 419 -13.87 15.16 -21.98
C LEU A 419 -13.45 16.42 -22.73
N THR A 420 -12.69 16.23 -23.80
CA THR A 420 -12.24 17.30 -24.70
C THR A 420 -12.60 16.94 -26.14
N ASP A 421 -12.33 17.83 -27.10
CA ASP A 421 -12.49 17.54 -28.53
C ASP A 421 -11.53 16.46 -29.02
N ASP A 422 -10.37 16.29 -28.37
CA ASP A 422 -9.32 15.36 -28.82
C ASP A 422 -9.41 13.99 -28.15
N PHE A 423 -9.80 13.95 -26.88
CA PHE A 423 -9.80 12.74 -26.08
C PHE A 423 -10.94 12.73 -25.06
N ALA A 424 -11.57 11.57 -24.88
CA ALA A 424 -12.57 11.33 -23.85
C ALA A 424 -12.24 10.04 -23.09
N LEU A 425 -12.34 10.10 -21.77
CA LEU A 425 -12.22 8.98 -20.85
C LEU A 425 -13.25 9.17 -19.74
N LEU A 426 -14.27 8.31 -19.75
CA LEU A 426 -15.36 8.31 -18.77
C LEU A 426 -15.44 6.93 -18.12
N THR A 427 -15.31 6.87 -16.80
CA THR A 427 -15.52 5.65 -16.00
C THR A 427 -16.84 5.75 -15.23
N PRO A 428 -17.40 4.64 -14.73
CA PRO A 428 -18.62 4.67 -13.90
C PRO A 428 -18.54 5.62 -12.71
N GLU A 429 -17.34 5.85 -12.15
CA GLU A 429 -17.10 6.78 -11.03
C GLU A 429 -17.49 8.23 -11.33
N SER A 430 -17.49 8.62 -12.61
CA SER A 430 -17.91 9.96 -13.05
C SER A 430 -19.43 10.14 -13.11
N LEU A 431 -20.22 9.08 -12.90
CA LEU A 431 -21.69 9.09 -12.99
C LEU A 431 -22.20 9.69 -14.31
N TRP A 432 -21.50 9.40 -15.41
CA TRP A 432 -21.82 9.93 -16.74
C TRP A 432 -23.10 9.32 -17.36
N TYR A 433 -23.66 8.29 -16.73
CA TYR A 433 -24.99 7.74 -16.99
C TYR A 433 -25.74 7.49 -15.67
N PRO A 434 -27.09 7.48 -15.70
CA PRO A 434 -27.89 7.25 -14.51
C PRO A 434 -27.75 5.81 -14.01
N THR A 435 -27.71 5.64 -12.69
CA THR A 435 -27.69 4.33 -12.00
C THR A 435 -28.73 4.31 -10.89
N THR A 436 -29.27 3.15 -10.51
CA THR A 436 -30.24 3.04 -9.39
C THR A 436 -29.58 2.72 -8.05
N ILE A 437 -28.32 2.27 -8.08
CA ILE A 437 -27.47 1.99 -6.92
C ILE A 437 -26.22 2.86 -7.07
N PRO A 438 -25.82 3.63 -6.03
CA PRO A 438 -24.65 4.48 -6.13
C PRO A 438 -23.37 3.65 -6.23
N VAL A 439 -22.33 4.21 -6.87
CA VAL A 439 -21.01 3.56 -7.01
C VAL A 439 -20.35 3.21 -5.68
N VAL A 440 -20.73 3.92 -4.60
CA VAL A 440 -20.26 3.69 -3.23
C VAL A 440 -21.34 4.11 -2.22
N ASN A 441 -21.39 3.41 -1.09
CA ASN A 441 -22.10 3.84 0.11
C ASN A 441 -21.15 4.72 0.95
N VAL A 442 -21.42 6.01 1.07
CA VAL A 442 -20.48 6.95 1.71
C VAL A 442 -20.44 6.76 3.23
N GLY A 443 -21.58 6.49 3.87
CA GLY A 443 -21.65 6.27 5.32
C GLY A 443 -20.90 5.02 5.76
N PHE A 444 -20.93 3.95 4.96
CA PHE A 444 -20.17 2.73 5.20
C PHE A 444 -19.74 2.05 3.89
N PRO A 445 -18.55 2.40 3.34
CA PRO A 445 -18.12 1.93 2.03
C PRO A 445 -18.04 0.41 1.87
N TRP A 446 -17.85 -0.32 2.97
CA TRP A 446 -17.73 -1.78 2.96
C TRP A 446 -19.03 -2.51 2.58
N ILE A 447 -20.20 -1.89 2.75
CA ILE A 447 -21.49 -2.46 2.34
C ILE A 447 -21.96 -1.95 0.97
N SER A 448 -21.07 -1.30 0.21
CA SER A 448 -21.40 -0.83 -1.14
C SER A 448 -21.85 -2.01 -2.01
N ARG A 449 -23.10 -1.97 -2.46
CA ARG A 449 -23.60 -2.87 -3.52
C ARG A 449 -23.17 -2.34 -4.89
N ARG A 450 -23.02 -3.25 -5.85
CA ARG A 450 -22.97 -2.92 -7.28
C ARG A 450 -24.14 -3.57 -7.98
N ASP A 451 -24.64 -2.93 -9.02
CA ASP A 451 -25.67 -3.49 -9.87
C ASP A 451 -25.03 -4.30 -11.01
N TYR A 452 -25.61 -5.45 -11.35
CA TYR A 452 -25.17 -6.27 -12.49
C TYR A 452 -26.14 -6.06 -13.64
N THR A 453 -25.72 -5.24 -14.61
CA THR A 453 -26.58 -4.72 -15.67
C THR A 453 -26.09 -5.19 -17.04
N LEU A 454 -27.02 -5.57 -17.91
CA LEU A 454 -26.74 -5.83 -19.32
C LEU A 454 -26.70 -4.51 -20.10
N TYR A 455 -25.52 -4.12 -20.56
CA TYR A 455 -25.32 -2.82 -21.21
C TYR A 455 -25.32 -2.89 -22.74
N LYS A 456 -25.95 -1.90 -23.35
CA LYS A 456 -25.81 -1.58 -24.77
C LYS A 456 -25.43 -0.11 -24.93
N LEU A 457 -24.31 0.17 -25.58
CA LEU A 457 -23.81 1.53 -25.76
C LEU A 457 -23.80 1.91 -27.24
N ASN A 458 -24.44 3.01 -27.59
CA ASN A 458 -24.42 3.62 -28.92
C ASN A 458 -23.67 4.95 -28.82
N VAL A 459 -22.51 5.07 -29.46
CA VAL A 459 -21.67 6.28 -29.47
C VAL A 459 -21.80 6.97 -30.81
N ILE A 460 -22.44 8.15 -30.84
CA ILE A 460 -22.53 8.98 -32.03
C ILE A 460 -21.17 9.66 -32.24
N ASN A 461 -20.48 9.28 -33.30
CA ASN A 461 -19.08 9.60 -33.56
C ASN A 461 -18.90 10.10 -35.01
N PRO A 462 -19.38 11.32 -35.33
CA PRO A 462 -19.35 11.86 -36.69
C PRO A 462 -17.92 12.03 -37.21
N ASP A 463 -16.96 12.30 -36.31
CA ASP A 463 -15.55 12.52 -36.62
C ASP A 463 -14.77 11.20 -36.84
N ARG A 464 -15.42 10.04 -36.68
CA ARG A 464 -14.84 8.70 -36.83
C ARG A 464 -13.54 8.49 -36.05
N LYS A 465 -13.47 9.04 -34.82
CA LYS A 465 -12.38 8.76 -33.89
C LYS A 465 -12.43 7.29 -33.42
N THR A 466 -11.33 6.76 -32.91
CA THR A 466 -11.32 5.42 -32.30
C THR A 466 -12.15 5.46 -31.02
N VAL A 467 -13.18 4.63 -30.92
CA VAL A 467 -14.06 4.51 -29.75
C VAL A 467 -13.91 3.11 -29.17
N LEU A 468 -13.76 3.03 -27.85
CA LEU A 468 -13.54 1.80 -27.10
C LEU A 468 -14.48 1.72 -25.91
N SER A 469 -15.11 0.57 -25.73
CA SER A 469 -15.93 0.22 -24.58
C SER A 469 -16.06 -1.31 -24.49
N GLN A 470 -16.72 -1.79 -23.45
CA GLN A 470 -16.98 -3.22 -23.23
C GLN A 470 -18.06 -3.76 -24.18
N GLY A 471 -17.86 -5.00 -24.63
CA GLY A 471 -18.79 -5.72 -25.51
C GLY A 471 -18.34 -5.77 -26.97
N GLU A 472 -19.15 -6.47 -27.76
CA GLU A 472 -18.94 -6.63 -29.20
C GLU A 472 -19.20 -5.31 -29.94
N MET A 473 -18.19 -4.84 -30.66
CA MET A 473 -18.24 -3.59 -31.43
C MET A 473 -18.85 -3.83 -32.81
N SER A 474 -19.77 -2.96 -33.22
CA SER A 474 -20.27 -2.88 -34.60
C SER A 474 -20.43 -1.42 -35.02
N GLU A 475 -20.24 -1.13 -36.32
CA GLU A 475 -20.43 0.21 -36.87
C GLU A 475 -21.73 0.31 -37.67
N LYS A 476 -22.51 1.36 -37.42
CA LYS A 476 -23.76 1.66 -38.13
C LYS A 476 -23.76 3.14 -38.52
N GLY A 477 -23.29 3.45 -39.73
CA GLY A 477 -23.24 4.83 -40.24
C GLY A 477 -22.23 5.70 -39.48
N ASP A 478 -22.71 6.66 -38.70
CA ASP A 478 -21.93 7.55 -37.83
C ASP A 478 -21.90 7.07 -36.37
N THR A 479 -22.48 5.92 -36.08
CA THR A 479 -22.66 5.42 -34.71
C THR A 479 -21.88 4.12 -34.50
N THR A 480 -21.01 4.10 -33.48
CA THR A 480 -20.33 2.89 -33.00
C THR A 480 -21.16 2.27 -31.89
N CYS A 481 -21.56 1.01 -32.06
CA CYS A 481 -22.41 0.27 -31.12
C CYS A 481 -21.59 -0.81 -30.40
N PHE A 482 -21.74 -0.90 -29.08
CA PHE A 482 -21.19 -1.97 -28.25
C PHE A 482 -22.33 -2.75 -27.60
N ASN A 483 -22.38 -4.05 -27.84
CA ASN A 483 -23.37 -4.95 -27.23
C ASN A 483 -22.66 -5.90 -26.27
N ASN A 484 -23.05 -5.88 -24.99
CA ASN A 484 -22.52 -6.82 -24.02
C ASN A 484 -23.38 -8.08 -23.99
N GLU A 485 -22.75 -9.24 -23.94
CA GLU A 485 -23.45 -10.53 -23.78
C GLU A 485 -23.60 -10.94 -22.31
N ARG A 486 -22.96 -10.19 -21.40
CA ARG A 486 -22.85 -10.51 -19.97
C ARG A 486 -23.19 -9.29 -19.14
N ASN A 487 -23.73 -9.51 -17.96
CA ASN A 487 -23.99 -8.43 -17.01
C ASN A 487 -22.66 -7.90 -16.46
N LEU A 488 -22.50 -6.58 -16.47
CA LEU A 488 -21.33 -5.88 -15.96
C LEU A 488 -21.71 -4.98 -14.79
N PHE A 489 -20.73 -4.68 -13.93
CA PHE A 489 -20.92 -3.76 -12.81
C PHE A 489 -20.88 -2.27 -13.22
N GLY A 490 -20.66 -2.00 -14.51
CA GLY A 490 -20.55 -0.67 -15.08
C GLY A 490 -19.65 -0.70 -16.33
N ILE A 491 -19.86 0.26 -17.23
CA ILE A 491 -19.08 0.42 -18.45
C ILE A 491 -18.26 1.71 -18.47
N GLY A 492 -17.13 1.67 -19.15
CA GLY A 492 -16.27 2.81 -19.42
C GLY A 492 -16.31 3.17 -20.91
N LEU A 493 -15.98 4.42 -21.22
CA LEU A 493 -15.87 4.92 -22.58
C LEU A 493 -14.51 5.59 -22.77
N VAL A 494 -13.77 5.15 -23.77
CA VAL A 494 -12.59 5.85 -24.27
C VAL A 494 -12.82 6.24 -25.72
N ALA A 495 -12.59 7.50 -26.07
CA ALA A 495 -12.63 7.94 -27.45
C ALA A 495 -11.46 8.89 -27.74
N GLY A 496 -10.76 8.69 -28.85
CA GLY A 496 -9.60 9.50 -29.19
C GLY A 496 -8.97 9.10 -30.51
N ASP A 497 -7.95 9.86 -30.92
CA ASP A 497 -7.16 9.52 -32.10
C ASP A 497 -6.07 8.50 -31.73
N MET A 498 -6.38 7.21 -31.93
CA MET A 498 -5.55 6.09 -31.47
C MET A 498 -5.34 5.07 -32.57
N ASP A 499 -4.13 4.53 -32.63
CA ASP A 499 -3.79 3.33 -33.40
C ASP A 499 -3.81 2.09 -32.48
N LYS A 500 -3.71 0.89 -33.06
CA LYS A 500 -3.71 -0.36 -32.30
C LYS A 500 -2.80 -1.44 -32.88
N GLU A 501 -2.28 -2.27 -31.98
CA GLU A 501 -1.67 -3.56 -32.27
C GLU A 501 -2.55 -4.69 -31.73
N GLN A 502 -2.59 -5.81 -32.43
CA GLN A 502 -3.42 -6.96 -32.08
C GLN A 502 -2.62 -8.26 -32.06
N PHE A 503 -2.90 -9.10 -31.06
CA PHE A 503 -2.36 -10.45 -30.92
C PHE A 503 -3.54 -11.42 -30.75
N GLN A 504 -3.72 -12.32 -31.72
CA GLN A 504 -4.85 -13.23 -31.79
C GLN A 504 -4.39 -14.67 -31.48
N ALA A 505 -4.93 -15.24 -30.41
CA ALA A 505 -4.93 -16.69 -30.17
C ALA A 505 -6.26 -17.30 -30.69
N GLN A 506 -6.43 -18.62 -30.64
CA GLN A 506 -7.59 -19.29 -31.26
C GLN A 506 -8.97 -18.77 -30.77
N ASP A 507 -9.06 -18.41 -29.48
CA ASP A 507 -10.27 -18.05 -28.73
C ASP A 507 -10.03 -16.85 -27.80
N PHE A 508 -8.93 -16.11 -27.99
CA PHE A 508 -8.56 -14.98 -27.16
C PHE A 508 -7.94 -13.86 -27.98
N LEU A 509 -8.48 -12.65 -27.88
CA LEU A 509 -8.00 -11.44 -28.57
C LEU A 509 -7.35 -10.48 -27.57
N SER A 510 -6.10 -10.12 -27.82
CA SER A 510 -5.39 -9.07 -27.09
C SER A 510 -5.14 -7.87 -27.98
N GLU A 511 -5.50 -6.68 -27.52
CA GLU A 511 -5.31 -5.42 -28.23
C GLU A 511 -4.51 -4.44 -27.37
N TYR A 512 -3.65 -3.66 -28.01
CA TYR A 512 -2.91 -2.58 -27.39
C TYR A 512 -3.16 -1.28 -28.16
N TYR A 513 -3.86 -0.34 -27.53
CA TYR A 513 -4.24 0.95 -28.08
C TYR A 513 -3.34 2.05 -27.56
N TYR A 514 -2.85 2.88 -28.47
CA TYR A 514 -1.89 3.96 -28.19
C TYR A 514 -2.17 5.20 -29.05
N PRO A 515 -1.68 6.39 -28.65
CA PRO A 515 -1.91 7.61 -29.41
C PRO A 515 -1.39 7.50 -30.84
N ARG A 516 -2.16 7.96 -31.83
CA ARG A 516 -1.81 7.87 -33.25
C ARG A 516 -0.45 8.51 -33.54
N GLY A 517 0.39 7.81 -34.32
CA GLY A 517 1.73 8.26 -34.68
C GLY A 517 2.81 8.02 -33.61
N GLU A 518 2.44 7.48 -32.45
CA GLU A 518 3.39 6.88 -31.52
C GLU A 518 3.60 5.40 -31.88
N PHE A 519 4.82 4.86 -31.75
CA PHE A 519 5.10 3.43 -31.99
C PHE A 519 5.67 2.76 -30.74
N PRO A 520 4.89 2.70 -29.64
CA PRO A 520 5.39 2.20 -28.34
C PRO A 520 5.84 0.74 -28.40
N CYS A 521 5.29 -0.05 -29.32
CA CYS A 521 5.64 -1.44 -29.57
C CYS A 521 6.30 -1.64 -30.95
N SER A 522 7.05 -0.64 -31.45
CA SER A 522 7.84 -0.77 -32.69
C SER A 522 8.64 -2.09 -32.73
N GLY A 523 9.12 -2.55 -31.57
CA GLY A 523 9.83 -3.82 -31.43
C GLY A 523 9.03 -5.10 -31.70
N ALA A 524 7.73 -5.12 -31.46
CA ALA A 524 6.86 -6.26 -31.76
C ALA A 524 6.66 -6.45 -33.27
N PHE A 525 6.74 -5.38 -34.07
CA PHE A 525 6.69 -5.47 -35.54
C PHE A 525 7.87 -6.25 -36.13
N TRP A 526 9.03 -6.25 -35.46
CA TRP A 526 10.24 -6.94 -35.91
C TRP A 526 10.34 -8.39 -35.41
N ALA A 527 9.43 -8.84 -34.54
CA ALA A 527 9.38 -10.22 -34.11
C ALA A 527 8.93 -11.14 -35.26
N SER A 528 9.42 -12.38 -35.25
CA SER A 528 8.96 -13.41 -36.18
C SER A 528 7.47 -13.72 -36.00
N GLU A 529 6.80 -14.20 -37.05
CA GLU A 529 5.40 -14.63 -36.96
C GLU A 529 5.19 -15.75 -35.93
N GLU A 530 6.20 -16.62 -35.76
CA GLU A 530 6.21 -17.63 -34.72
C GLU A 530 6.31 -17.00 -33.31
N GLY A 531 7.17 -15.99 -33.12
CA GLY A 531 7.29 -15.25 -31.88
C GLY A 531 6.01 -14.50 -31.50
N LYS A 532 5.33 -13.88 -32.46
CA LYS A 532 4.02 -13.22 -32.24
C LYS A 532 2.93 -14.24 -31.87
N SER A 533 2.90 -15.39 -32.54
CA SER A 533 1.95 -16.47 -32.25
C SER A 533 2.17 -17.05 -30.83
N GLN A 534 3.43 -17.29 -30.46
CA GLN A 534 3.78 -17.72 -29.10
C GLN A 534 3.47 -16.64 -28.05
N ALA A 535 3.64 -15.35 -28.38
CA ALA A 535 3.27 -14.25 -27.50
C ALA A 535 1.75 -14.25 -27.23
N ALA A 536 0.92 -14.42 -28.26
CA ALA A 536 -0.54 -14.47 -28.11
C ALA A 536 -0.96 -15.59 -27.14
N GLU A 537 -0.41 -16.80 -27.29
CA GLU A 537 -0.68 -17.93 -26.38
C GLU A 537 -0.15 -17.69 -24.95
N LYS A 538 1.04 -17.08 -24.81
CA LYS A 538 1.58 -16.71 -23.48
C LYS A 538 0.75 -15.62 -22.79
N ILE A 539 0.26 -14.61 -23.53
CA ILE A 539 -0.63 -13.58 -23.00
C ILE A 539 -1.95 -14.22 -22.56
N LYS A 540 -2.55 -15.07 -23.40
CA LYS A 540 -3.75 -15.86 -23.04
C LYS A 540 -3.52 -16.66 -21.77
N TRP A 541 -2.42 -17.41 -21.70
CA TRP A 541 -2.09 -18.20 -20.51
C TRP A 541 -1.98 -17.30 -19.27
N GLN A 542 -1.36 -16.13 -19.40
CA GLN A 542 -1.24 -15.19 -18.29
C GLN A 542 -2.60 -14.68 -17.80
N PHE A 543 -3.46 -14.19 -18.68
CA PHE A 543 -4.78 -13.68 -18.29
C PHE A 543 -5.73 -14.79 -17.86
N VAL A 544 -5.94 -15.79 -18.72
CA VAL A 544 -6.96 -16.83 -18.51
C VAL A 544 -6.51 -17.86 -17.46
N THR A 545 -5.30 -18.41 -17.59
CA THR A 545 -4.85 -19.52 -16.72
C THR A 545 -4.28 -19.01 -15.40
N TYR A 546 -3.45 -17.96 -15.43
CA TYR A 546 -2.75 -17.50 -14.23
C TYR A 546 -3.59 -16.51 -13.42
N TYR A 547 -4.27 -15.56 -14.05
CA TYR A 547 -5.14 -14.59 -13.36
C TYR A 547 -6.61 -15.03 -13.24
N GLY A 548 -7.05 -16.06 -13.96
CA GLY A 548 -8.46 -16.47 -13.97
C GLY A 548 -9.38 -15.45 -14.65
N TYR A 549 -8.86 -14.66 -15.59
CA TYR A 549 -9.61 -13.62 -16.30
C TYR A 549 -10.77 -14.24 -17.11
N PRO A 550 -12.02 -13.74 -16.95
CA PRO A 550 -13.20 -14.43 -17.45
C PRO A 550 -13.58 -14.09 -18.91
N CYS A 551 -12.99 -13.05 -19.51
CA CYS A 551 -13.31 -12.62 -20.86
C CYS A 551 -12.32 -13.19 -21.88
N ASP A 552 -12.78 -13.28 -23.13
CA ASP A 552 -12.03 -13.69 -24.31
C ASP A 552 -11.31 -12.51 -24.99
N ARG A 553 -11.60 -11.27 -24.60
CA ARG A 553 -10.89 -10.07 -25.08
C ARG A 553 -10.21 -9.31 -23.96
N VAL A 554 -9.02 -8.77 -24.24
CA VAL A 554 -8.36 -7.76 -23.41
C VAL A 554 -7.84 -6.60 -24.28
N ALA A 555 -8.27 -5.38 -24.00
CA ALA A 555 -7.79 -4.17 -24.65
C ALA A 555 -7.05 -3.31 -23.62
N LEU A 556 -5.74 -3.17 -23.80
CA LEU A 556 -4.91 -2.25 -23.04
C LEU A 556 -4.95 -0.90 -23.74
N VAL A 557 -5.31 0.16 -23.03
CA VAL A 557 -5.52 1.48 -23.62
C VAL A 557 -4.66 2.50 -22.88
N GLU A 558 -3.79 3.18 -23.62
CA GLU A 558 -3.01 4.29 -23.08
C GLU A 558 -3.91 5.47 -22.71
N VAL A 559 -3.79 5.94 -21.46
CA VAL A 559 -4.53 7.08 -20.91
C VAL A 559 -3.57 8.13 -20.34
N PRO A 560 -3.97 9.41 -20.24
CA PRO A 560 -3.12 10.48 -19.72
C PRO A 560 -2.47 10.12 -18.37
N VAL A 561 -1.20 10.47 -18.15
CA VAL A 561 -0.50 10.17 -16.88
C VAL A 561 -1.12 10.82 -15.64
N SER A 562 -1.96 11.85 -15.83
CA SER A 562 -2.70 12.51 -14.76
C SER A 562 -4.02 11.81 -14.41
N PHE A 563 -4.44 10.78 -15.17
CA PHE A 563 -5.60 9.97 -14.80
C PHE A 563 -5.28 9.19 -13.53
N CYS A 564 -6.04 9.45 -12.46
CA CYS A 564 -5.82 8.88 -11.14
C CYS A 564 -7.04 8.09 -10.68
N THR A 565 -6.77 6.99 -9.97
CA THR A 565 -7.77 6.17 -9.27
C THR A 565 -7.23 5.79 -7.90
N PHE A 566 -8.14 5.49 -6.97
CA PHE A 566 -7.78 5.13 -5.59
C PHE A 566 -7.85 3.63 -5.35
N ILE A 567 -6.91 3.12 -4.54
CA ILE A 567 -7.01 1.77 -3.99
C ILE A 567 -8.03 1.83 -2.86
N ARG A 568 -9.13 1.11 -3.02
CA ARG A 568 -10.22 1.10 -2.04
C ARG A 568 -10.22 -0.20 -1.28
N PRO A 569 -10.01 -0.19 0.05
CA PRO A 569 -9.88 -1.43 0.79
C PRO A 569 -11.07 -2.40 0.68
N TRP A 570 -12.29 -1.90 0.51
CA TRP A 570 -13.51 -2.71 0.34
C TRP A 570 -13.74 -3.23 -1.08
N ARG A 571 -12.91 -2.82 -2.05
CA ARG A 571 -13.05 -3.17 -3.46
C ARG A 571 -11.77 -3.86 -3.94
N GLU A 572 -11.88 -5.03 -4.55
CA GLU A 572 -10.69 -5.84 -4.91
C GLU A 572 -9.90 -5.28 -6.11
N GLY A 573 -10.38 -4.21 -6.77
CA GLY A 573 -9.74 -3.58 -7.94
C GLY A 573 -9.84 -2.06 -7.95
N THR A 574 -9.15 -1.43 -8.90
CA THR A 574 -9.24 0.02 -9.16
C THR A 574 -10.00 0.28 -10.48
N ASP A 575 -10.31 1.55 -10.76
CA ASP A 575 -10.92 1.94 -12.04
C ASP A 575 -9.89 2.06 -13.18
N TYR A 576 -8.67 1.54 -13.00
CA TYR A 576 -7.80 1.23 -14.14
C TYR A 576 -8.21 -0.05 -14.85
N ILE A 577 -8.94 -0.95 -14.20
CA ILE A 577 -9.28 -2.27 -14.74
C ILE A 577 -10.80 -2.42 -14.79
N HIS A 578 -11.31 -2.60 -16.00
CA HIS A 578 -12.67 -2.99 -16.27
C HIS A 578 -12.68 -4.31 -17.05
N PRO A 579 -13.82 -5.04 -17.10
CA PRO A 579 -13.97 -6.15 -18.04
C PRO A 579 -13.58 -5.69 -19.44
N GLU A 580 -12.74 -6.46 -20.15
CA GLU A 580 -12.23 -6.19 -21.50
C GLU A 580 -11.37 -4.94 -21.71
N LEU A 581 -11.33 -4.00 -20.76
CA LEU A 581 -10.73 -2.67 -20.94
C LEU A 581 -9.79 -2.33 -19.78
N PHE A 582 -8.50 -2.20 -20.08
CA PHE A 582 -7.41 -2.00 -19.13
C PHE A 582 -6.73 -0.66 -19.42
N LEU A 583 -6.93 0.32 -18.56
CA LEU A 583 -6.40 1.67 -18.69
C LEU A 583 -4.96 1.70 -18.15
N VAL A 584 -4.00 1.97 -19.02
CA VAL A 584 -2.58 2.04 -18.66
C VAL A 584 -2.06 3.46 -18.89
N PRO A 585 -1.21 4.00 -18.00
CA PRO A 585 -0.63 5.32 -18.24
C PRO A 585 0.15 5.34 -19.57
N GLU A 586 -0.04 6.38 -20.36
CA GLU A 586 0.63 6.62 -21.64
C GLU A 586 2.13 6.36 -21.58
N ARG A 587 2.72 5.83 -22.66
CA ARG A 587 4.18 5.59 -22.84
C ARG A 587 4.89 4.71 -21.82
N ARG A 588 4.14 3.99 -20.98
CA ARG A 588 4.70 3.07 -19.98
C ARG A 588 5.44 1.87 -20.61
N THR A 589 5.15 1.54 -21.87
CA THR A 589 5.69 0.41 -22.65
C THR A 589 6.91 0.75 -23.50
N SER A 590 7.62 1.86 -23.22
CA SER A 590 8.92 2.21 -23.82
C SER A 590 10.01 1.11 -23.72
N GLN A 591 9.70 -0.02 -23.08
CA GLN A 591 10.48 -1.25 -23.15
C GLN A 591 10.43 -1.96 -24.52
N LEU A 592 9.56 -1.58 -25.46
CA LEU A 592 9.62 -2.03 -26.85
C LEU A 592 9.95 -0.92 -27.85
N GLY A 593 10.03 0.33 -27.38
CA GLY A 593 10.46 1.47 -28.17
C GLY A 593 11.93 1.35 -28.54
N GLY A 594 12.23 1.41 -29.83
CA GLY A 594 13.58 1.38 -30.38
C GLY A 594 13.63 0.78 -31.78
N GLY A 595 14.61 1.24 -32.57
CA GLY A 595 14.92 0.61 -33.86
C GLY A 595 15.46 -0.82 -33.69
N GLU A 596 15.64 -1.52 -34.81
CA GLU A 596 16.06 -2.93 -34.88
C GLU A 596 17.25 -3.28 -33.96
N GLU A 597 18.25 -2.39 -33.85
CA GLU A 597 19.43 -2.60 -33.01
C GLU A 597 19.13 -2.75 -31.50
N VAL A 598 18.11 -2.05 -31.00
CA VAL A 598 17.72 -2.07 -29.58
C VAL A 598 17.11 -3.41 -29.22
N ILE A 599 16.27 -3.96 -30.11
CA ILE A 599 15.62 -5.26 -29.95
C ILE A 599 16.67 -6.37 -29.98
N GLN A 600 17.57 -6.32 -30.96
CA GLN A 600 18.68 -7.28 -31.07
C GLN A 600 19.57 -7.26 -29.82
N ARG A 601 19.81 -6.10 -29.23
CA ARG A 601 20.53 -5.99 -27.95
C ARG A 601 19.73 -6.59 -26.79
N ARG A 602 18.41 -6.38 -26.72
CA ARG A 602 17.56 -6.98 -25.68
C ARG A 602 17.52 -8.49 -25.77
N ILE A 603 17.39 -9.03 -26.99
CA ILE A 603 17.49 -10.48 -27.25
C ILE A 603 18.84 -11.00 -26.73
N ARG A 604 19.97 -10.34 -27.05
CA ARG A 604 21.29 -10.71 -26.53
C ARG A 604 21.38 -10.64 -25.00
N ASN A 605 20.80 -9.62 -24.38
CA ASN A 605 20.77 -9.46 -22.92
C ASN A 605 19.95 -10.55 -22.25
N GLU A 606 18.75 -10.85 -22.76
CA GLU A 606 17.91 -11.93 -22.25
C GLU A 606 18.55 -13.30 -22.44
N GLN A 607 19.16 -13.57 -23.61
CA GLN A 607 19.97 -14.77 -23.82
C GLN A 607 21.11 -14.87 -22.80
N SER A 608 21.79 -13.76 -22.50
CA SER A 608 22.86 -13.72 -21.51
C SER A 608 22.33 -13.97 -20.09
N ARG A 609 21.15 -13.43 -19.76
CA ARG A 609 20.46 -13.64 -18.47
C ARG A 609 19.99 -15.09 -18.30
N LEU A 610 19.49 -15.72 -19.35
CA LEU A 610 19.09 -17.14 -19.33
C LEU A 610 20.32 -18.04 -19.19
N ARG A 611 21.42 -17.73 -19.91
CA ARG A 611 22.71 -18.42 -19.76
C ARG A 611 23.27 -18.33 -18.35
N SER A 612 23.18 -17.16 -17.69
CA SER A 612 23.64 -17.01 -16.29
C SER A 612 22.80 -17.80 -15.29
N LYS A 613 21.55 -18.14 -15.63
CA LYS A 613 20.68 -19.06 -14.88
C LYS A 613 20.85 -20.55 -15.25
N GLY A 614 21.80 -20.88 -16.13
CA GLY A 614 22.08 -22.26 -16.55
C GLY A 614 21.18 -22.79 -17.68
N ILE A 615 20.31 -21.95 -18.26
CA ILE A 615 19.45 -22.32 -19.39
C ILE A 615 20.22 -22.06 -20.70
N LYS A 616 20.41 -23.10 -21.51
CA LYS A 616 21.09 -23.02 -22.83
C LYS A 616 20.07 -23.22 -23.95
N ASP A 617 20.32 -22.59 -25.10
CA ASP A 617 19.64 -22.85 -26.37
C ASP A 617 18.13 -22.57 -26.43
N THR A 618 17.65 -21.52 -25.76
CA THR A 618 16.26 -21.04 -25.92
C THR A 618 16.01 -20.55 -27.36
N PRO A 619 14.96 -21.04 -28.05
CA PRO A 619 14.60 -20.57 -29.40
C PRO A 619 14.38 -19.06 -29.46
N LEU A 620 14.73 -18.44 -30.60
CA LEU A 620 14.51 -17.01 -30.80
C LEU A 620 13.03 -16.60 -30.66
N PRO A 621 12.04 -17.34 -31.22
CA PRO A 621 10.62 -17.03 -31.05
C PRO A 621 10.18 -16.98 -29.59
N ASP A 622 10.73 -17.83 -28.73
CA ASP A 622 10.40 -17.86 -27.30
C ASP A 622 10.86 -16.59 -26.57
N ILE A 623 12.05 -16.09 -26.93
CA ILE A 623 12.63 -14.86 -26.37
C ILE A 623 11.85 -13.64 -26.88
N GLU A 624 11.52 -13.62 -28.17
CA GLU A 624 10.66 -12.58 -28.77
C GLU A 624 9.31 -12.53 -28.06
N ALA A 625 8.69 -13.69 -27.83
CA ALA A 625 7.43 -13.81 -27.13
C ALA A 625 7.52 -13.31 -25.68
N ASP A 626 8.57 -13.68 -24.93
CA ASP A 626 8.77 -13.19 -23.56
C ASP A 626 8.95 -11.67 -23.50
N ILE A 627 9.64 -11.08 -24.49
CA ILE A 627 9.82 -9.63 -24.60
C ILE A 627 8.48 -8.92 -24.86
N ILE A 628 7.61 -9.47 -25.71
CA ILE A 628 6.25 -8.95 -25.97
C ILE A 628 5.37 -9.08 -24.71
N VAL A 629 5.29 -10.30 -24.16
CA VAL A 629 4.47 -10.65 -22.98
C VAL A 629 4.84 -9.79 -21.77
N ASN A 630 6.11 -9.39 -21.62
CA ASN A 630 6.53 -8.54 -20.51
C ASN A 630 5.81 -7.16 -20.45
N ASN A 631 5.26 -6.67 -21.56
CA ASN A 631 4.46 -5.44 -21.56
C ASN A 631 3.02 -5.70 -21.09
N PHE A 632 2.48 -6.87 -21.39
CA PHE A 632 1.21 -7.33 -20.80
C PHE A 632 1.40 -7.69 -19.32
N SER A 633 2.61 -8.09 -18.91
CA SER A 633 2.96 -8.43 -17.52
C SER A 633 3.28 -7.27 -16.59
N MET A 634 2.97 -6.02 -17.00
CA MET A 634 3.06 -4.79 -16.19
C MET A 634 2.39 -4.87 -14.80
N HIS A 635 1.60 -5.92 -14.56
CA HIS A 635 0.72 -6.21 -13.44
C HIS A 635 1.39 -7.04 -12.31
N TYR A 636 2.69 -7.39 -12.37
CA TYR A 636 3.38 -8.08 -11.24
C TYR A 636 4.52 -7.28 -10.59
N LYS A 637 5.01 -6.22 -11.24
CA LYS A 637 6.16 -5.44 -10.78
C LYS A 637 5.78 -4.16 -10.03
N ALA A 638 4.71 -4.20 -9.24
CA ALA A 638 4.62 -3.34 -8.05
C ALA A 638 5.52 -3.89 -6.93
N GLY A 639 6.77 -4.27 -7.28
CA GLY A 639 7.81 -4.37 -6.27
C GLY A 639 8.05 -2.97 -5.70
N PRO A 640 8.58 -2.83 -4.47
CA PRO A 640 8.81 -1.53 -3.86
C PRO A 640 9.63 -0.67 -4.83
N VAL A 641 8.96 0.29 -5.48
CA VAL A 641 9.61 1.24 -6.37
C VAL A 641 10.53 2.03 -5.47
N ARG A 642 11.82 1.70 -5.51
CA ARG A 642 12.82 2.43 -4.75
C ARG A 642 12.86 3.83 -5.35
N GLU A 643 12.40 4.81 -4.56
CA GLU A 643 12.60 6.20 -4.90
C GLU A 643 14.09 6.42 -5.18
N PHE A 644 14.40 7.21 -6.20
CA PHE A 644 15.76 7.44 -6.68
C PHE A 644 16.72 7.87 -5.56
N PHE A 645 16.23 8.55 -4.52
CA PHE A 645 17.01 8.99 -3.36
C PHE A 645 16.99 8.05 -2.16
N SER A 646 16.39 6.86 -2.26
CA SER A 646 16.33 5.88 -1.16
C SER A 646 17.71 5.37 -0.69
N TRP A 647 18.78 5.64 -1.44
CA TRP A 647 20.16 5.42 -1.04
C TRP A 647 20.73 6.52 -0.11
N LEU A 648 20.12 7.71 -0.05
CA LEU A 648 20.55 8.78 0.85
C LEU A 648 20.15 8.44 2.30
N PRO A 649 21.07 8.47 3.28
CA PRO A 649 20.79 8.08 4.68
C PRO A 649 19.73 8.94 5.40
N LEU A 650 19.52 10.18 4.91
CA LEU A 650 18.61 11.17 5.48
C LEU A 650 17.18 11.07 4.96
N VAL A 651 16.96 10.37 3.84
CA VAL A 651 15.61 10.08 3.35
C VAL A 651 15.08 8.94 4.20
N ARG A 652 14.02 9.20 4.97
CA ARG A 652 13.35 8.14 5.75
C ARG A 652 12.99 7.03 4.77
N LYS A 653 13.65 5.87 4.93
CA LYS A 653 13.09 4.63 4.42
C LYS A 653 11.80 4.42 5.18
N ASP A 654 10.66 4.66 4.56
CA ASP A 654 9.40 4.12 5.07
C ASP A 654 9.51 2.60 5.03
N LYS A 655 10.04 2.04 6.12
CA LYS A 655 10.09 0.59 6.33
C LYS A 655 8.69 -0.01 6.33
N ASP A 656 7.67 0.80 6.63
CA ASP A 656 6.26 0.40 6.60
C ASP A 656 5.75 0.09 5.19
N ARG A 657 6.40 0.57 4.11
CA ARG A 657 6.09 0.16 2.73
C ARG A 657 6.58 -1.24 2.37
N SER A 658 7.38 -1.89 3.23
CA SER A 658 7.85 -3.27 3.03
C SER A 658 7.00 -4.33 3.71
N SER A 659 6.13 -3.93 4.65
CA SER A 659 5.05 -4.76 5.15
C SER A 659 3.84 -4.66 4.23
N LEU A 660 3.05 -5.73 4.11
CA LEU A 660 1.77 -5.81 3.40
C LEU A 660 0.72 -4.80 3.96
N THR A 661 0.96 -3.50 3.83
CA THR A 661 -0.02 -2.45 4.13
C THR A 661 -0.88 -2.17 2.89
N ALA A 662 -1.99 -1.45 3.01
CA ALA A 662 -2.89 -1.11 1.89
C ALA A 662 -2.16 -0.52 0.65
N ASP A 663 -1.01 0.13 0.83
CA ASP A 663 -0.13 0.63 -0.24
C ASP A 663 0.66 -0.44 -1.02
N SER A 664 0.71 -1.69 -0.53
CA SER A 664 1.33 -2.83 -1.24
C SER A 664 0.41 -3.41 -2.32
N TRP A 665 -0.76 -2.79 -2.54
CA TRP A 665 -1.76 -3.26 -3.48
C TRP A 665 -1.37 -2.79 -4.88
N ASN A 666 -1.27 -3.74 -5.79
CA ASN A 666 -1.06 -3.47 -7.19
C ASN A 666 -2.30 -2.75 -7.74
N LYS A 667 -2.17 -1.45 -8.10
CA LYS A 667 -3.25 -0.65 -8.74
C LYS A 667 -3.80 -1.34 -10.01
N TYR A 668 -3.04 -2.28 -10.58
CA TYR A 668 -3.38 -3.07 -11.77
C TYR A 668 -3.58 -4.56 -11.44
N GLU A 669 -4.07 -4.91 -10.25
CA GLU A 669 -4.42 -6.31 -9.97
C GLU A 669 -5.70 -6.67 -10.74
N CYS A 670 -5.66 -7.69 -11.62
CA CYS A 670 -6.81 -8.07 -12.45
C CYS A 670 -7.47 -9.39 -12.05
N SER A 671 -6.86 -10.15 -11.12
CA SER A 671 -7.45 -11.42 -10.65
C SER A 671 -8.81 -11.23 -9.98
N PHE A 672 -9.13 -10.02 -9.50
CA PHE A 672 -10.46 -9.71 -9.00
C PHE A 672 -11.54 -9.85 -10.08
N LEU A 673 -11.25 -9.67 -11.36
CA LEU A 673 -12.27 -9.92 -12.40
C LEU A 673 -12.65 -11.40 -12.48
N GLY A 674 -11.73 -12.32 -12.17
CA GLY A 674 -12.03 -13.73 -12.03
C GLY A 674 -12.82 -14.07 -10.75
N ARG A 675 -12.59 -13.32 -9.67
CA ARG A 675 -13.23 -13.52 -8.35
C ARG A 675 -14.54 -12.74 -8.19
N GLU A 676 -14.50 -11.41 -8.32
CA GLU A 676 -15.66 -10.52 -8.33
C GLU A 676 -16.53 -10.69 -9.58
N GLY A 677 -15.94 -10.82 -10.76
CA GLY A 677 -16.68 -10.78 -12.02
C GLY A 677 -17.51 -12.03 -12.33
N THR A 678 -17.57 -13.03 -11.45
CA THR A 678 -18.29 -14.30 -11.71
C THR A 678 -19.60 -14.44 -10.96
N LEU A 679 -19.73 -13.94 -9.72
CA LEU A 679 -20.97 -14.03 -8.93
C LEU A 679 -21.02 -12.89 -7.91
N LEU A 680 -22.18 -12.26 -7.77
CA LEU A 680 -22.45 -11.29 -6.70
C LEU A 680 -23.48 -11.88 -5.74
N LEU A 681 -23.05 -12.22 -4.52
CA LEU A 681 -23.98 -12.61 -3.46
C LEU A 681 -24.46 -11.39 -2.70
N SER A 682 -25.75 -11.31 -2.44
CA SER A 682 -26.31 -10.19 -1.69
C SER A 682 -27.25 -10.68 -0.59
N SER A 683 -27.34 -9.94 0.51
CA SER A 683 -28.20 -10.31 1.65
C SER A 683 -28.58 -9.06 2.42
N SER A 684 -29.84 -8.99 2.86
CA SER A 684 -30.32 -7.98 3.80
C SER A 684 -29.93 -8.28 5.25
N CYS A 685 -29.76 -9.55 5.60
CA CYS A 685 -29.44 -10.01 6.95
C CYS A 685 -27.94 -10.07 7.23
N TYR A 686 -27.12 -10.36 6.21
CA TYR A 686 -25.68 -10.49 6.32
C TYR A 686 -24.97 -9.48 5.41
N PRO A 687 -24.74 -8.24 5.89
CA PRO A 687 -23.95 -7.26 5.16
C PRO A 687 -22.58 -7.84 4.77
N MET A 688 -22.07 -7.46 3.60
CA MET A 688 -20.78 -7.93 3.06
C MET A 688 -20.66 -9.44 2.79
N ILE A 689 -21.76 -10.20 2.77
CA ILE A 689 -21.70 -11.65 2.55
C ILE A 689 -20.93 -12.02 1.27
N ASN A 690 -21.00 -11.20 0.22
CA ASN A 690 -20.19 -11.36 -1.00
C ASN A 690 -18.68 -11.44 -0.72
N SER A 691 -18.17 -10.50 0.08
CA SER A 691 -16.74 -10.41 0.40
C SER A 691 -16.32 -11.54 1.32
N ILE A 692 -17.17 -11.90 2.29
CA ILE A 692 -16.95 -13.03 3.20
C ILE A 692 -16.93 -14.35 2.43
N PHE A 693 -17.89 -14.55 1.53
CA PHE A 693 -17.99 -15.74 0.69
C PHE A 693 -16.75 -15.92 -0.17
N LYS A 694 -16.24 -14.85 -0.77
CA LYS A 694 -14.98 -14.87 -1.53
C LYS A 694 -13.76 -15.18 -0.66
N ALA A 695 -13.77 -14.72 0.58
CA ALA A 695 -12.73 -15.02 1.55
C ALA A 695 -12.83 -16.42 2.19
N MET A 696 -13.89 -17.20 1.90
CA MET A 696 -14.07 -18.54 2.46
C MET A 696 -13.03 -19.54 1.95
N LYS A 697 -12.64 -19.46 0.66
CA LYS A 697 -11.63 -20.36 0.08
C LYS A 697 -10.25 -19.93 0.62
N PRO A 698 -9.61 -20.73 1.51
CA PRO A 698 -8.37 -20.30 2.16
C PRO A 698 -7.22 -20.19 1.14
N ASP A 699 -6.40 -19.14 1.28
CA ASP A 699 -5.15 -18.98 0.54
C ASP A 699 -4.21 -20.18 0.82
N LYS A 700 -3.27 -20.47 -0.10
CA LYS A 700 -2.23 -21.53 0.12
C LYS A 700 -1.28 -21.23 1.30
N ILE A 701 -1.39 -20.09 1.97
CA ILE A 701 -0.48 -19.54 2.98
C ILE A 701 -1.21 -19.40 4.34
N THR A 702 -1.83 -20.46 4.82
CA THR A 702 -2.41 -20.55 6.19
C THR A 702 -1.47 -21.35 7.10
N GLY A 703 -1.54 -21.15 8.42
CA GLY A 703 -0.77 -21.91 9.42
C GLY A 703 0.61 -21.34 9.80
N ILE A 704 1.03 -20.22 9.20
CA ILE A 704 2.30 -19.55 9.54
C ILE A 704 2.06 -18.53 10.66
N THR A 705 2.76 -18.66 11.79
CA THR A 705 2.68 -17.75 12.96
C THR A 705 2.86 -16.28 12.59
N GLU A 706 3.80 -15.97 11.69
CA GLU A 706 4.02 -14.61 11.17
C GLU A 706 2.78 -14.04 10.48
N VAL A 707 2.09 -14.87 9.68
CA VAL A 707 0.91 -14.44 8.92
C VAL A 707 -0.24 -14.14 9.88
N LYS A 708 -0.47 -15.02 10.87
CA LYS A 708 -1.53 -14.83 11.88
C LYS A 708 -1.32 -13.57 12.71
N VAL A 709 -0.10 -13.32 13.21
CA VAL A 709 0.19 -12.12 14.01
C VAL A 709 0.15 -10.85 13.17
N ALA A 710 0.65 -10.91 11.94
CA ALA A 710 0.67 -9.73 11.07
C ALA A 710 -0.72 -9.32 10.59
N ARG A 711 -1.61 -10.30 10.30
CA ARG A 711 -2.87 -10.10 9.58
C ARG A 711 -4.14 -10.45 10.37
N ASP A 712 -4.13 -11.37 11.34
CA ASP A 712 -5.37 -11.94 11.90
C ASP A 712 -5.63 -11.44 13.32
N MET A 713 -4.57 -11.29 14.12
CA MET A 713 -4.69 -11.13 15.57
C MET A 713 -5.48 -9.89 15.99
N GLU A 714 -5.38 -8.78 15.26
CA GLU A 714 -6.16 -7.57 15.57
C GLU A 714 -7.68 -7.81 15.43
N ALA A 715 -8.08 -8.53 14.37
CA ALA A 715 -9.48 -8.94 14.17
C ALA A 715 -9.92 -9.97 15.22
N ILE A 716 -9.07 -10.95 15.56
CA ILE A 716 -9.35 -11.96 16.59
C ILE A 716 -9.52 -11.29 17.97
N GLU A 717 -8.67 -10.33 18.32
CA GLU A 717 -8.80 -9.56 19.57
C GLU A 717 -10.11 -8.76 19.61
N TYR A 718 -10.48 -8.12 18.49
CA TYR A 718 -11.77 -7.43 18.37
C TYR A 718 -12.96 -8.36 18.66
N PHE A 719 -12.96 -9.57 18.11
CA PHE A 719 -14.04 -10.55 18.33
C PHE A 719 -14.08 -11.15 19.72
N SER A 720 -13.06 -10.92 20.56
CA SER A 720 -13.08 -11.37 21.96
C SER A 720 -14.18 -10.66 22.76
N GLY A 721 -14.58 -9.44 22.37
CA GLY A 721 -15.65 -8.67 23.02
C GLY A 721 -16.81 -8.25 22.10
N ASN A 722 -16.67 -8.41 20.78
CA ASN A 722 -17.63 -7.91 19.79
C ASN A 722 -18.09 -9.02 18.83
N SER A 723 -19.25 -8.83 18.20
CA SER A 723 -19.76 -9.71 17.14
C SER A 723 -19.48 -9.17 15.74
N LEU A 724 -19.73 -9.99 14.71
CA LEU A 724 -19.63 -9.55 13.32
C LEU A 724 -20.74 -8.54 12.98
N GLU A 725 -21.93 -8.72 13.54
CA GLU A 725 -23.02 -7.74 13.46
C GLU A 725 -22.59 -6.35 13.96
N GLN A 726 -21.93 -6.29 15.13
CA GLN A 726 -21.44 -5.03 15.69
C GLN A 726 -20.35 -4.38 14.84
N ALA A 727 -19.54 -5.19 14.13
CA ALA A 727 -18.52 -4.69 13.20
C ALA A 727 -19.12 -3.95 12.00
N PHE A 728 -20.37 -4.25 11.64
CA PHE A 728 -21.07 -3.65 10.49
C PHE A 728 -22.01 -2.52 10.87
N GLN A 729 -22.03 -2.11 12.14
CA GLN A 729 -22.77 -0.93 12.59
C GLN A 729 -21.98 0.36 12.30
N SER A 730 -22.69 1.42 11.93
CA SER A 730 -22.07 2.72 11.63
C SER A 730 -21.32 3.28 12.85
N GLY A 731 -20.09 3.77 12.62
CA GLY A 731 -19.25 4.35 13.67
C GLY A 731 -18.49 3.34 14.54
N ALA A 732 -18.58 2.04 14.27
CA ALA A 732 -17.81 1.03 14.98
C ALA A 732 -16.30 1.25 14.78
N LYS A 733 -15.54 1.24 15.89
CA LYS A 733 -14.07 1.18 15.85
C LYS A 733 -13.66 -0.26 15.55
N ILE A 734 -13.65 -0.59 14.27
CA ILE A 734 -13.19 -1.87 13.78
C ILE A 734 -11.69 -1.84 13.51
N PRO A 735 -10.98 -2.96 13.72
CA PRO A 735 -9.66 -3.15 13.13
C PRO A 735 -9.77 -3.15 11.59
N GLY A 736 -8.67 -3.32 10.87
CA GLY A 736 -8.70 -3.42 9.41
C GLY A 736 -9.80 -4.38 8.92
N MET A 737 -10.84 -3.87 8.25
CA MET A 737 -12.04 -4.67 7.90
C MET A 737 -11.72 -5.89 7.01
N LYS A 738 -10.66 -5.82 6.20
CA LYS A 738 -10.19 -6.98 5.41
C LYS A 738 -9.86 -8.17 6.31
N ASP A 739 -9.25 -7.90 7.46
CA ASP A 739 -8.84 -8.93 8.40
C ASP A 739 -10.06 -9.54 9.07
N VAL A 740 -11.07 -8.71 9.40
CA VAL A 740 -12.40 -9.15 9.86
C VAL A 740 -13.08 -10.07 8.84
N VAL A 741 -13.23 -9.61 7.58
CA VAL A 741 -13.86 -10.37 6.50
C VAL A 741 -13.17 -11.70 6.27
N ARG A 742 -11.83 -11.69 6.26
CA ARG A 742 -11.03 -12.90 6.02
C ARG A 742 -11.13 -13.90 7.16
N VAL A 743 -10.91 -13.46 8.41
CA VAL A 743 -10.96 -14.34 9.59
C VAL A 743 -12.35 -14.99 9.70
N LYS A 744 -13.42 -14.21 9.52
CA LYS A 744 -14.80 -14.73 9.57
C LYS A 744 -15.19 -15.53 8.33
N GLY A 745 -14.63 -15.25 7.16
CA GLY A 745 -14.79 -16.05 5.94
C GLY A 745 -14.21 -17.45 6.12
N VAL A 746 -12.97 -17.55 6.63
CA VAL A 746 -12.33 -18.84 6.92
C VAL A 746 -13.07 -19.61 8.03
N ASP A 747 -13.54 -18.92 9.08
CA ASP A 747 -14.37 -19.55 10.12
C ASP A 747 -15.67 -20.12 9.53
N LEU A 748 -16.39 -19.35 8.71
CA LEU A 748 -17.62 -19.82 8.07
C LEU A 748 -17.33 -21.01 7.15
N TRP A 749 -16.26 -20.98 6.37
CA TRP A 749 -15.85 -22.11 5.55
C TRP A 749 -15.64 -23.38 6.37
N ASN A 750 -14.89 -23.29 7.47
CA ASN A 750 -14.63 -24.44 8.34
C ASN A 750 -15.93 -24.98 8.96
N ARG A 751 -16.85 -24.11 9.38
CA ARG A 751 -18.18 -24.51 9.90
C ARG A 751 -19.02 -25.22 8.85
N LEU A 752 -19.11 -24.69 7.63
CA LEU A 752 -19.84 -25.33 6.53
C LEU A 752 -19.21 -26.68 6.15
N ARG A 753 -17.88 -26.75 6.13
CA ARG A 753 -17.11 -27.97 5.85
C ARG A 753 -17.31 -29.05 6.92
N ASN A 754 -17.46 -28.65 8.19
CA ASN A 754 -17.79 -29.59 9.26
C ASN A 754 -19.14 -30.28 9.02
N LEU A 755 -20.14 -29.55 8.49
CA LEU A 755 -21.46 -30.09 8.17
C LEU A 755 -21.50 -30.95 6.89
N THR A 756 -20.70 -30.59 5.88
CA THR A 756 -20.87 -31.09 4.50
C THR A 756 -19.69 -31.88 3.95
N GLY A 757 -18.54 -31.85 4.64
CA GLY A 757 -17.30 -32.52 4.23
C GLY A 757 -16.67 -31.96 2.95
N ASP A 758 -15.90 -32.80 2.27
CA ASP A 758 -15.17 -32.42 1.04
C ASP A 758 -16.06 -32.03 -0.14
N SER A 759 -17.30 -32.51 -0.12
CA SER A 759 -18.29 -32.24 -1.16
C SER A 759 -18.68 -30.77 -1.28
N LEU A 760 -18.47 -29.96 -0.23
CA LEU A 760 -18.73 -28.52 -0.26
C LEU A 760 -17.98 -27.81 -1.38
N ILE A 761 -16.72 -28.20 -1.62
CA ILE A 761 -15.88 -27.55 -2.65
C ILE A 761 -16.57 -27.66 -4.00
N ARG A 762 -16.99 -28.88 -4.36
CA ARG A 762 -17.70 -29.12 -5.62
C ARG A 762 -19.05 -28.42 -5.67
N PHE A 763 -19.78 -28.37 -4.55
CA PHE A 763 -21.05 -27.65 -4.48
C PHE A 763 -20.86 -26.16 -4.76
N VAL A 764 -19.88 -25.51 -4.11
CA VAL A 764 -19.58 -24.10 -4.31
C VAL A 764 -19.13 -23.83 -5.75
N ASP A 765 -18.25 -24.67 -6.30
CA ASP A 765 -17.84 -24.56 -7.70
C ASP A 765 -19.02 -24.74 -8.68
N ASP A 766 -19.93 -25.70 -8.42
CA ASP A 766 -21.16 -25.91 -9.19
C ASP A 766 -22.10 -24.70 -9.09
N PHE A 767 -22.23 -24.12 -7.90
CA PHE A 767 -23.07 -22.95 -7.62
C PHE A 767 -22.54 -21.70 -8.34
N GLU A 768 -21.25 -21.40 -8.19
CA GLU A 768 -20.56 -20.30 -8.88
C GLU A 768 -20.71 -20.43 -10.40
N LYS A 769 -20.62 -21.66 -10.93
CA LYS A 769 -20.80 -21.92 -12.37
C LYS A 769 -22.25 -21.72 -12.83
N ARG A 770 -23.24 -22.15 -12.03
CA ARG A 770 -24.67 -22.04 -12.38
C ARG A 770 -25.15 -20.60 -12.40
N TYR A 771 -24.71 -19.80 -11.43
CA TYR A 771 -25.13 -18.42 -11.26
C TYR A 771 -24.13 -17.41 -11.82
N LYS A 772 -23.28 -17.85 -12.74
CA LYS A 772 -22.22 -17.02 -13.32
C LYS A 772 -22.81 -15.74 -13.96
N TYR A 773 -22.20 -14.60 -13.64
CA TYR A 773 -22.56 -13.24 -14.07
C TYR A 773 -23.92 -12.75 -13.55
N ARG A 774 -24.40 -13.28 -12.42
CA ARG A 774 -25.67 -12.85 -11.81
C ARG A 774 -25.47 -12.34 -10.39
N GLU A 775 -26.37 -11.45 -9.98
CA GLU A 775 -26.62 -11.21 -8.56
C GLU A 775 -27.57 -12.29 -8.05
N VAL A 776 -27.27 -12.86 -6.88
CA VAL A 776 -28.09 -13.89 -6.24
C VAL A 776 -28.23 -13.58 -4.76
N ASP A 777 -29.45 -13.69 -4.25
CA ASP A 777 -29.68 -13.59 -2.81
C ASP A 777 -29.01 -14.77 -2.09
N PHE A 778 -28.31 -14.49 -0.99
CA PHE A 778 -27.61 -15.49 -0.21
C PHE A 778 -28.53 -16.58 0.35
N ASP A 779 -29.82 -16.30 0.55
CA ASP A 779 -30.79 -17.32 0.94
C ASP A 779 -30.91 -18.44 -0.11
N VAL A 780 -30.76 -18.13 -1.41
CA VAL A 780 -30.75 -19.16 -2.47
C VAL A 780 -29.56 -20.11 -2.30
N PHE A 781 -28.39 -19.59 -1.91
CA PHE A 781 -27.23 -20.43 -1.60
C PHE A 781 -27.52 -21.34 -0.40
N CYS A 782 -28.14 -20.79 0.65
CA CYS A 782 -28.47 -21.53 1.87
C CYS A 782 -29.50 -22.64 1.60
N ASP A 783 -30.56 -22.33 0.86
CA ASP A 783 -31.63 -23.29 0.52
C ASP A 783 -31.11 -24.46 -0.34
N GLU A 784 -30.27 -24.16 -1.34
CA GLU A 784 -29.64 -25.20 -2.14
C GLU A 784 -28.66 -26.06 -1.33
N LEU A 785 -27.89 -25.45 -0.42
CA LEU A 785 -26.97 -26.15 0.47
C LEU A 785 -27.73 -27.09 1.40
N ASN A 786 -28.77 -26.59 2.07
CA ASN A 786 -29.67 -27.35 2.94
C ASN A 786 -30.29 -28.53 2.20
N SER A 787 -30.80 -28.30 0.99
CA SER A 787 -31.42 -29.33 0.15
C SER A 787 -30.43 -30.40 -0.30
N ARG A 788 -29.20 -30.02 -0.69
CA ARG A 788 -28.20 -30.95 -1.22
C ARG A 788 -27.56 -31.82 -0.15
N PHE A 789 -27.38 -31.30 1.06
CA PHE A 789 -26.71 -32.02 2.14
C PHE A 789 -27.65 -32.49 3.25
N ASN A 790 -28.96 -32.17 3.15
CA ASN A 790 -29.96 -32.47 4.17
C ASN A 790 -29.56 -31.93 5.56
N ILE A 791 -29.21 -30.64 5.60
CA ILE A 791 -28.78 -29.89 6.80
C ILE A 791 -29.64 -28.65 7.01
N ASP A 792 -29.50 -28.01 8.16
CA ASP A 792 -30.01 -26.65 8.42
C ASP A 792 -28.86 -25.71 8.78
N VAL A 793 -28.51 -24.82 7.85
CA VAL A 793 -27.38 -23.89 7.97
C VAL A 793 -27.70 -22.63 8.78
N TYR A 794 -28.99 -22.26 8.91
CA TYR A 794 -29.38 -20.98 9.52
C TYR A 794 -28.98 -20.83 10.99
N PRO A 795 -29.08 -21.87 11.86
CA PRO A 795 -28.57 -21.80 13.23
C PRO A 795 -27.06 -21.52 13.28
N VAL A 796 -26.28 -22.12 12.37
CA VAL A 796 -24.83 -21.90 12.29
C VAL A 796 -24.50 -20.47 11.88
N LEU A 797 -25.23 -19.92 10.90
CA LEU A 797 -25.06 -18.53 10.46
C LEU A 797 -25.44 -17.53 11.55
N SER A 798 -26.52 -17.80 12.30
CA SER A 798 -26.96 -16.96 13.41
C SER A 798 -25.89 -16.84 14.49
N VAL A 799 -25.34 -17.97 14.95
CA VAL A 799 -24.25 -18.00 15.95
C VAL A 799 -22.97 -17.38 15.39
N TRP A 800 -22.62 -17.65 14.13
CA TRP A 800 -21.43 -17.10 13.50
C TRP A 800 -21.46 -15.56 13.37
N TYR A 801 -22.63 -14.99 13.08
CA TYR A 801 -22.83 -13.55 12.85
C TYR A 801 -23.00 -12.75 14.16
N THR A 802 -23.82 -13.26 15.09
CA THR A 802 -24.18 -12.56 16.34
C THR A 802 -23.31 -12.95 17.53
N GLY A 803 -22.62 -14.09 17.45
CA GLY A 803 -21.79 -14.62 18.52
C GLY A 803 -20.59 -13.72 18.86
N LYS A 804 -20.27 -13.67 20.16
CA LYS A 804 -19.12 -12.96 20.73
C LYS A 804 -18.18 -13.94 21.39
N GLY A 805 -16.91 -13.59 21.46
CA GLY A 805 -15.87 -14.41 22.07
C GLY A 805 -15.09 -15.23 21.04
N VAL A 806 -13.92 -15.67 21.45
CA VAL A 806 -13.00 -16.43 20.60
C VAL A 806 -12.53 -17.68 21.37
N PRO A 807 -12.53 -18.85 20.72
CA PRO A 807 -11.96 -20.07 21.29
C PRO A 807 -10.51 -19.92 21.74
N ALA A 808 -10.14 -20.62 22.80
CA ALA A 808 -8.78 -20.68 23.30
C ALA A 808 -8.47 -22.10 23.77
N PHE A 809 -7.58 -22.79 23.07
CA PHE A 809 -7.29 -24.19 23.32
C PHE A 809 -5.94 -24.36 24.03
N ALA A 810 -5.87 -25.25 25.02
CA ALA A 810 -4.62 -25.85 25.45
C ALA A 810 -4.54 -27.26 24.84
N ILE A 811 -3.43 -27.58 24.18
CA ILE A 811 -3.26 -28.85 23.47
C ILE A 811 -1.98 -29.52 23.95
N ARG A 812 -2.06 -30.81 24.30
CA ARG A 812 -0.94 -31.63 24.77
C ARG A 812 -0.97 -33.02 24.15
N ASP A 813 0.13 -33.75 24.34
CA ASP A 813 0.28 -35.15 23.94
C ASP A 813 -0.05 -35.41 22.46
N ILE A 814 0.40 -34.51 21.58
CA ILE A 814 0.21 -34.63 20.13
C ILE A 814 1.12 -35.74 19.60
N GLU A 815 0.52 -36.87 19.25
CA GLU A 815 1.21 -38.12 18.90
C GLU A 815 0.63 -38.77 17.64
N ILE A 816 1.46 -39.59 16.97
CA ILE A 816 1.07 -40.44 15.85
C ILE A 816 1.58 -41.86 16.04
N ASN A 817 0.72 -42.84 15.81
CA ASN A 817 1.07 -44.25 15.77
C ASN A 817 0.79 -44.79 14.35
N GLU A 818 1.84 -45.14 13.59
CA GLU A 818 1.72 -45.58 12.19
C GLU A 818 1.95 -47.09 12.02
N ASN A 819 1.03 -47.78 11.36
CA ASN A 819 1.26 -49.12 10.81
C ASN A 819 1.40 -49.03 9.28
N ARG A 820 2.66 -49.00 8.80
CA ARG A 820 2.96 -48.91 7.36
C ARG A 820 2.57 -50.16 6.57
N ASN A 821 2.51 -51.33 7.20
CA ASN A 821 2.09 -52.58 6.54
C ASN A 821 0.59 -52.55 6.22
N GLU A 822 -0.21 -52.05 7.15
CA GLU A 822 -1.67 -51.93 7.01
C GLU A 822 -2.10 -50.58 6.40
N LYS A 823 -1.14 -49.67 6.15
CA LYS A 823 -1.38 -48.30 5.66
C LYS A 823 -2.38 -47.53 6.52
N GLN A 824 -2.28 -47.69 7.84
CA GLN A 824 -3.14 -47.02 8.81
C GLN A 824 -2.30 -46.24 9.82
N ALA A 825 -2.88 -45.18 10.38
CA ALA A 825 -2.29 -44.44 11.47
C ALA A 825 -3.38 -44.00 12.45
N THR A 826 -3.03 -43.87 13.73
CA THR A 826 -3.83 -43.20 14.74
C THR A 826 -3.20 -41.86 15.07
N ILE A 827 -3.97 -40.78 15.00
CA ILE A 827 -3.58 -39.45 15.44
C ILE A 827 -4.21 -39.22 16.82
N TYR A 828 -3.39 -38.94 17.81
CA TYR A 828 -3.81 -38.80 19.20
C TYR A 828 -3.43 -37.42 19.74
N PHE A 829 -4.32 -36.78 20.48
CA PHE A 829 -4.04 -35.56 21.23
C PHE A 829 -5.06 -35.33 22.35
N LYS A 830 -4.66 -34.56 23.36
CA LYS A 830 -5.57 -34.02 24.37
C LYS A 830 -5.80 -32.55 24.11
N ILE A 831 -7.04 -32.10 24.27
CA ILE A 831 -7.43 -30.72 24.05
C ILE A 831 -8.32 -30.22 25.18
N TRP A 832 -8.06 -29.00 25.65
CA TRP A 832 -8.91 -28.31 26.61
C TRP A 832 -9.30 -26.94 26.07
N ASN A 833 -10.60 -26.71 25.91
CA ASN A 833 -11.11 -25.39 25.57
C ASN A 833 -11.21 -24.53 26.84
N LYS A 834 -10.26 -23.60 27.02
CA LYS A 834 -10.24 -22.67 28.17
C LYS A 834 -11.24 -21.52 28.06
N SER A 835 -11.97 -21.42 26.95
CA SER A 835 -12.92 -20.34 26.68
C SER A 835 -14.37 -20.70 27.01
N ASP A 836 -15.23 -19.69 27.01
CA ASP A 836 -16.68 -19.81 27.22
C ASP A 836 -17.47 -19.99 25.91
N VAL A 837 -16.77 -20.21 24.79
CA VAL A 837 -17.38 -20.39 23.46
C VAL A 837 -16.94 -21.70 22.84
N GLU A 838 -17.83 -22.30 22.03
CA GLU A 838 -17.48 -23.48 21.25
C GLU A 838 -16.40 -23.15 20.22
N GLY A 839 -15.42 -24.03 20.10
CA GLY A 839 -14.37 -23.90 19.11
C GLY A 839 -14.30 -25.11 18.17
N LEU A 840 -13.72 -24.90 16.99
CA LEU A 840 -13.58 -25.92 15.96
C LEU A 840 -12.11 -26.13 15.63
N VAL A 841 -11.62 -27.35 15.84
CA VAL A 841 -10.25 -27.75 15.52
C VAL A 841 -10.24 -28.67 14.31
N ARG A 842 -9.31 -28.44 13.40
CA ARG A 842 -9.19 -29.17 12.13
C ARG A 842 -7.93 -30.00 12.14
N VAL A 843 -8.04 -31.27 11.77
CA VAL A 843 -6.89 -32.16 11.54
C VAL A 843 -6.69 -32.29 10.05
N ASP A 844 -5.57 -31.78 9.56
CA ASP A 844 -5.18 -31.79 8.16
C ASP A 844 -4.17 -32.90 7.88
N TYR A 845 -4.13 -33.36 6.63
CA TYR A 845 -3.14 -34.32 6.15
C TYR A 845 -2.51 -33.86 4.84
N GLN A 846 -1.23 -34.17 4.67
CA GLN A 846 -0.47 -33.94 3.45
C GLN A 846 0.26 -35.22 3.06
N TYR A 847 0.24 -35.57 1.77
CA TYR A 847 1.00 -36.70 1.29
C TYR A 847 1.62 -36.48 -0.10
N ILE A 848 2.73 -37.17 -0.35
CA ILE A 848 3.47 -37.08 -1.63
C ILE A 848 3.20 -38.34 -2.46
N MET A 849 2.77 -38.13 -3.71
CA MET A 849 2.61 -39.21 -4.69
C MET A 849 3.95 -39.57 -5.34
N GLN A 850 4.04 -40.76 -5.96
CA GLN A 850 5.25 -41.20 -6.69
C GLN A 850 5.67 -40.25 -7.81
N THR A 851 4.75 -39.43 -8.34
CA THR A 851 5.00 -38.40 -9.35
C THR A 851 5.57 -37.09 -8.80
N GLY A 852 5.80 -36.99 -7.48
CA GLY A 852 6.34 -35.79 -6.83
C GLY A 852 5.31 -34.71 -6.50
N LEU A 853 4.03 -34.88 -6.89
CA LEU A 853 2.96 -33.95 -6.46
C LEU A 853 2.58 -34.19 -5.00
N ALA A 854 2.64 -33.13 -4.19
CA ALA A 854 2.05 -33.11 -2.85
C ALA A 854 0.55 -32.83 -2.92
N ARG A 855 -0.26 -33.63 -2.24
CA ARG A 855 -1.69 -33.38 -2.01
C ARG A 855 -1.93 -33.06 -0.54
N LYS A 856 -2.82 -32.10 -0.29
CA LYS A 856 -3.31 -31.74 1.03
C LYS A 856 -4.81 -31.99 1.11
N GLY A 857 -5.32 -32.28 2.29
CA GLY A 857 -6.75 -32.41 2.57
C GLY A 857 -7.04 -32.33 4.05
N VAL A 858 -8.32 -32.37 4.39
CA VAL A 858 -8.78 -32.39 5.79
C VAL A 858 -9.13 -33.82 6.16
N LEU A 859 -8.58 -34.32 7.26
CA LEU A 859 -8.95 -35.61 7.82
C LEU A 859 -10.26 -35.50 8.61
N ARG A 860 -10.33 -34.56 9.56
CA ARG A 860 -11.45 -34.45 10.49
C ARG A 860 -11.59 -33.03 11.04
N TYR A 861 -12.83 -32.65 11.35
CA TYR A 861 -13.16 -31.51 12.19
C TYR A 861 -13.62 -32.01 13.56
N VAL A 862 -13.14 -31.36 14.62
CA VAL A 862 -13.41 -31.69 16.03
C VAL A 862 -13.99 -30.43 16.68
N ALA A 863 -15.29 -30.45 16.99
CA ALA A 863 -15.94 -29.39 17.74
C ALA A 863 -15.72 -29.64 19.22
N VAL A 864 -15.20 -28.64 19.94
CA VAL A 864 -14.88 -28.72 21.37
C VAL A 864 -15.74 -27.72 22.11
N ALA A 865 -16.63 -28.24 22.97
CA ALA A 865 -17.59 -27.44 23.71
C ALA A 865 -16.88 -26.43 24.66
N PRO A 866 -17.57 -25.35 25.08
CA PRO A 866 -17.05 -24.42 26.09
C PRO A 866 -16.58 -25.19 27.34
N ARG A 867 -15.39 -24.84 27.86
CA ARG A 867 -14.79 -25.45 29.06
C ARG A 867 -14.52 -26.96 29.00
N ALA A 868 -14.85 -27.64 27.91
CA ALA A 868 -14.66 -29.08 27.77
C ALA A 868 -13.18 -29.46 27.63
N CYS A 869 -12.82 -30.58 28.26
CA CYS A 869 -11.50 -31.19 28.15
C CYS A 869 -11.67 -32.60 27.57
N GLU A 870 -11.05 -32.84 26.42
CA GLU A 870 -11.28 -34.04 25.61
C GLU A 870 -9.97 -34.73 25.25
N GLU A 871 -10.02 -36.05 25.24
CA GLU A 871 -9.04 -36.94 24.63
C GLU A 871 -9.56 -37.35 23.25
N VAL A 872 -8.75 -37.14 22.22
CA VAL A 872 -9.12 -37.37 20.82
C VAL A 872 -8.14 -38.37 20.19
N ALA A 873 -8.69 -39.45 19.64
CA ALA A 873 -7.97 -40.44 18.85
C ALA A 873 -8.68 -40.63 17.50
N LEU A 874 -8.02 -40.30 16.39
CA LEU A 874 -8.57 -40.36 15.04
C LEU A 874 -7.89 -41.43 14.21
N ALA A 875 -8.69 -42.25 13.52
CA ALA A 875 -8.19 -43.25 12.61
C ALA A 875 -7.95 -42.65 11.21
N ALA A 876 -6.73 -42.76 10.70
CA ALA A 876 -6.31 -42.20 9.42
C ALA A 876 -5.79 -43.30 8.48
N GLN A 877 -6.11 -43.16 7.18
CA GLN A 877 -5.54 -44.00 6.13
C GLN A 877 -4.33 -43.31 5.49
N LEU A 878 -3.19 -43.99 5.46
CA LEU A 878 -1.97 -43.50 4.86
C LEU A 878 -2.05 -43.60 3.33
N LYS A 879 -1.75 -42.50 2.64
CA LYS A 879 -1.77 -42.42 1.18
C LYS A 879 -0.40 -42.02 0.65
N GLY A 880 -0.01 -42.50 -0.53
CA GLY A 880 1.30 -42.20 -1.12
C GLY A 880 2.48 -42.77 -0.31
N TYR A 881 3.65 -42.13 -0.45
CA TYR A 881 4.91 -42.64 0.15
C TYR A 881 5.29 -41.92 1.46
N SER A 882 4.86 -40.68 1.62
CA SER A 882 5.13 -39.85 2.80
C SER A 882 3.84 -39.15 3.19
N ASN A 883 3.49 -39.22 4.47
CA ASN A 883 2.30 -38.61 5.07
C ASN A 883 2.75 -37.67 6.20
N TYR A 884 2.11 -36.51 6.29
CA TYR A 884 2.29 -35.53 7.35
C TYR A 884 0.91 -35.12 7.83
N PHE A 885 0.76 -34.91 9.13
CA PHE A 885 -0.49 -34.48 9.73
C PHE A 885 -0.28 -33.21 10.55
N PHE A 886 -1.28 -32.35 10.55
CA PHE A 886 -1.25 -31.05 11.21
C PHE A 886 -2.55 -30.82 11.95
N LEU A 887 -2.48 -30.24 13.15
CA LEU A 887 -3.63 -29.82 13.92
C LEU A 887 -3.75 -28.29 13.81
N SER A 888 -4.83 -27.79 13.22
CA SER A 888 -5.11 -26.36 13.07
C SER A 888 -6.25 -25.94 13.98
N THR A 889 -5.99 -24.95 14.82
CA THR A 889 -6.95 -24.36 15.75
C THR A 889 -7.83 -23.28 15.11
N GLY A 890 -7.63 -22.95 13.83
CA GLY A 890 -8.45 -22.03 13.04
C GLY A 890 -8.72 -20.68 13.73
N PHE A 891 -10.01 -20.28 13.76
CA PHE A 891 -10.47 -19.09 14.47
C PHE A 891 -10.38 -19.28 15.98
N SER A 892 -9.23 -18.89 16.54
CA SER A 892 -8.90 -19.03 17.94
C SER A 892 -7.84 -18.02 18.37
N ARG A 893 -7.71 -17.80 19.69
CA ARG A 893 -6.64 -17.00 20.30
C ARG A 893 -5.27 -17.68 20.21
N ASN A 894 -5.21 -18.91 19.72
CA ASN A 894 -4.00 -19.72 19.75
C ASN A 894 -2.86 -19.18 18.88
N ILE A 895 -1.66 -19.12 19.45
CA ILE A 895 -0.41 -18.84 18.73
C ILE A 895 0.62 -19.87 19.19
N PRO A 896 1.12 -20.77 18.30
CA PRO A 896 0.77 -20.90 16.89
C PRO A 896 -0.66 -21.41 16.65
N GLU A 897 -1.15 -21.24 15.42
CA GLU A 897 -2.44 -21.81 14.99
C GLU A 897 -2.33 -23.29 14.66
N GLU A 898 -1.20 -23.70 14.08
CA GLU A 898 -0.96 -25.04 13.53
C GLU A 898 0.10 -25.78 14.36
N PHE A 899 -0.14 -27.06 14.64
CA PHE A 899 0.77 -27.94 15.36
C PHE A 899 1.08 -29.17 14.51
N SER A 900 2.37 -29.45 14.29
CA SER A 900 2.82 -30.63 13.57
C SER A 900 2.62 -31.89 14.40
N VAL A 901 2.09 -32.95 13.78
CA VAL A 901 1.93 -34.27 14.41
C VAL A 901 3.06 -35.19 13.94
N TRP A 902 4.11 -35.33 14.74
CA TRP A 902 5.31 -36.09 14.38
C TRP A 902 5.87 -36.98 15.51
N ASN A 903 5.40 -36.79 16.74
CA ASN A 903 5.90 -37.57 17.88
C ASN A 903 5.35 -38.99 17.84
N PRO A 904 6.18 -40.04 17.95
CA PRO A 904 5.71 -41.42 17.95
C PRO A 904 4.91 -41.72 19.22
N GLY A 905 3.67 -42.19 19.05
CA GLY A 905 2.74 -42.53 20.13
C GLY A 905 2.45 -44.01 20.28
N LYS A 906 1.77 -44.38 21.37
CA LYS A 906 1.35 -45.78 21.65
C LYS A 906 -0.15 -46.03 21.46
N ALA A 907 -0.97 -44.99 21.41
CA ALA A 907 -2.41 -45.12 21.23
C ALA A 907 -2.75 -45.72 19.85
N TRP A 908 -3.68 -46.68 19.80
CA TRP A 908 -4.18 -47.27 18.56
C TRP A 908 -5.69 -47.42 18.64
N VAL A 909 -6.41 -46.88 17.65
CA VAL A 909 -7.87 -47.05 17.51
C VAL A 909 -8.22 -47.44 16.08
N GLU A 910 -9.18 -48.35 15.94
CA GLU A 910 -9.71 -48.74 14.63
C GLU A 910 -10.73 -47.72 14.08
N ARG A 911 -11.30 -46.89 14.95
CA ARG A 911 -12.30 -45.85 14.63
C ARG A 911 -12.10 -44.63 15.51
N ASP A 912 -12.52 -43.47 14.99
CA ASP A 912 -12.49 -42.20 15.70
C ASP A 912 -13.15 -42.32 17.08
N THR A 913 -12.44 -41.86 18.11
CA THR A 913 -12.88 -41.89 19.50
C THR A 913 -12.59 -40.52 20.13
N ILE A 914 -13.62 -39.87 20.66
CA ILE A 914 -13.53 -38.62 21.42
C ILE A 914 -14.16 -38.89 22.78
N ARG A 915 -13.43 -38.57 23.86
CA ARG A 915 -13.88 -38.81 25.24
C ARG A 915 -13.59 -37.59 26.09
N GLU A 916 -14.55 -37.19 26.91
CA GLU A 916 -14.34 -36.17 27.92
C GLU A 916 -13.42 -36.70 29.03
N ILE A 917 -12.46 -35.88 29.45
CA ILE A 917 -11.46 -36.18 30.47
C ILE A 917 -11.39 -35.04 31.49
N ASP A 918 -10.75 -35.30 32.63
CA ASP A 918 -10.58 -34.27 33.66
C ASP A 918 -9.52 -33.22 33.26
N THR A 919 -9.74 -31.97 33.65
CA THR A 919 -8.75 -30.88 33.51
C THR A 919 -7.42 -31.17 34.23
N THR A 920 -7.38 -32.08 35.21
CA THR A 920 -6.13 -32.49 35.90
C THR A 920 -5.07 -33.02 34.96
N TYR A 921 -5.43 -33.53 33.77
CA TYR A 921 -4.47 -33.93 32.73
C TYR A 921 -3.65 -32.76 32.17
N PHE A 922 -4.11 -31.52 32.35
CA PHE A 922 -3.39 -30.30 32.00
C PHE A 922 -2.68 -29.65 33.20
N SER A 923 -2.90 -30.15 34.41
CA SER A 923 -2.17 -29.71 35.60
C SER A 923 -0.81 -30.40 35.67
N PRO A 924 0.31 -29.66 35.77
CA PRO A 924 1.61 -30.28 35.97
C PRO A 924 1.63 -31.04 37.31
N VAL A 925 2.06 -32.30 37.28
CA VAL A 925 2.24 -33.13 38.48
C VAL A 925 3.63 -32.83 39.04
N ASN A 926 3.72 -32.40 40.30
CA ASN A 926 4.98 -32.03 40.97
C ASN A 926 5.74 -30.86 40.34
N GLU A 927 5.14 -30.08 39.43
CA GLU A 927 5.79 -28.89 38.87
C GLU A 927 4.98 -27.61 39.18
N ILE A 928 5.71 -26.53 39.43
CA ILE A 928 5.17 -25.17 39.54
C ILE A 928 5.75 -24.40 38.36
N ILE A 929 4.92 -23.79 37.53
CA ILE A 929 5.35 -23.03 36.35
C ILE A 929 4.76 -21.62 36.47
N VAL A 930 5.58 -20.61 36.22
CA VAL A 930 5.15 -19.22 36.07
C VAL A 930 5.50 -18.78 34.66
N ASP A 931 4.49 -18.66 33.82
CA ASP A 931 4.55 -18.19 32.45
C ASP A 931 4.54 -16.65 32.37
N ASN A 932 4.95 -16.08 31.24
CA ASN A 932 4.96 -14.62 31.08
C ASN A 932 3.57 -13.97 30.99
N GLU A 933 2.50 -14.76 30.80
CA GLU A 933 1.11 -14.32 30.83
C GLU A 933 0.45 -14.54 32.21
N ASP A 934 1.15 -15.14 33.19
CA ASP A 934 0.63 -15.41 34.54
C ASP A 934 0.79 -14.21 35.49
N GLU A 935 -0.07 -14.14 36.52
CA GLU A 935 0.00 -13.08 37.56
C GLU A 935 1.32 -13.07 38.35
N GLY A 936 2.03 -14.21 38.39
CA GLY A 936 3.34 -14.33 39.03
C GLY A 936 4.47 -13.60 38.29
N PHE A 937 4.27 -13.24 37.01
CA PHE A 937 5.23 -12.54 36.17
C PHE A 937 5.06 -11.02 36.26
N VAL A 938 6.09 -10.31 36.75
CA VAL A 938 6.02 -8.87 37.00
C VAL A 938 7.16 -8.13 36.32
N ILE A 939 6.83 -7.18 35.46
CA ILE A 939 7.79 -6.23 34.86
C ILE A 939 7.87 -4.98 35.72
N ARG A 940 9.08 -4.57 36.12
CA ARG A 940 9.34 -3.31 36.83
C ARG A 940 10.27 -2.43 36.01
N GLU A 941 9.76 -1.27 35.58
CA GLU A 941 10.49 -0.33 34.72
C GLU A 941 10.28 1.13 35.17
N GLU A 942 11.35 1.90 35.32
CA GLU A 942 11.28 3.35 35.57
C GLU A 942 10.89 4.10 34.29
N ARG A 943 9.70 4.73 34.26
CA ARG A 943 9.24 5.52 33.11
C ARG A 943 10.11 6.78 32.93
N SER A 944 10.76 6.93 31.78
CA SER A 944 11.36 8.20 31.35
C SER A 944 10.43 8.92 30.37
N SER A 945 9.94 10.10 30.72
CA SER A 945 8.81 10.80 30.06
C SER A 945 9.16 11.58 28.79
N TYR A 946 10.39 11.52 28.26
CA TYR A 946 10.88 12.52 27.30
C TYR A 946 11.08 12.05 25.85
N PHE A 947 10.94 10.76 25.54
CA PHE A 947 11.11 10.23 24.17
C PHE A 947 10.16 9.07 23.83
N GLU A 948 8.88 9.21 24.16
CA GLU A 948 7.87 8.29 23.64
C GLU A 948 7.64 8.57 22.15
N LYS A 949 8.22 7.72 21.28
CA LYS A 949 7.58 7.47 19.99
C LYS A 949 6.47 6.44 20.25
N PRO A 950 5.21 6.74 19.93
CA PRO A 950 4.20 5.70 19.87
C PRO A 950 4.60 4.73 18.74
N GLY A 951 5.18 3.58 19.11
CA GLY A 951 5.19 2.43 18.22
C GLY A 951 3.75 1.98 18.00
N LYS A 952 3.37 1.69 16.76
CA LYS A 952 2.01 1.21 16.41
C LYS A 952 1.55 0.15 17.41
N ASP A 953 0.36 0.35 17.97
CA ASP A 953 -0.24 -0.43 19.07
C ASP A 953 -0.57 -1.89 18.66
N LYS A 954 0.44 -2.72 18.40
CA LYS A 954 0.26 -4.18 18.26
C LYS A 954 0.63 -4.87 19.56
N LYS A 955 -0.29 -5.69 20.09
CA LYS A 955 -0.07 -6.47 21.32
C LYS A 955 1.10 -7.47 21.18
N TYR A 956 1.15 -8.18 20.06
CA TYR A 956 2.17 -9.21 19.77
C TYR A 956 3.06 -8.78 18.60
N ASN A 957 4.38 -8.91 18.77
CA ASN A 957 5.37 -8.59 17.73
C ASN A 957 6.06 -9.85 17.18
N LEU A 958 6.59 -9.75 15.96
CA LEU A 958 7.36 -10.80 15.29
C LEU A 958 8.84 -10.43 15.31
N TYR A 959 9.67 -11.35 15.79
CA TYR A 959 11.13 -11.27 15.90
C TYR A 959 11.68 -9.99 16.57
N PRO A 960 12.42 -10.09 17.67
CA PRO A 960 13.07 -8.92 18.24
C PRO A 960 14.07 -8.31 17.23
N PRO A 961 13.97 -7.02 16.89
CA PRO A 961 14.91 -6.40 15.96
C PRO A 961 16.33 -6.39 16.55
N LYS A 962 17.35 -6.39 15.69
CA LYS A 962 18.77 -6.30 16.10
C LYS A 962 19.08 -5.10 17.02
N GLN A 963 18.21 -4.10 17.04
CA GLN A 963 18.17 -3.03 18.04
C GLN A 963 16.74 -3.00 18.59
N SER A 964 16.48 -3.72 19.68
CA SER A 964 15.18 -3.78 20.35
C SER A 964 14.78 -2.43 20.97
N GLU A 965 13.49 -2.27 21.27
CA GLU A 965 12.96 -1.09 21.94
C GLU A 965 13.59 -0.92 23.33
N TRP A 966 13.61 0.32 23.82
CA TRP A 966 14.11 0.64 25.16
C TRP A 966 13.19 0.14 26.28
N ARG A 967 12.07 -0.54 25.97
CA ARG A 967 11.08 -1.09 26.90
C ARG A 967 10.88 -2.59 26.68
N TRP A 968 10.43 -3.30 27.71
CA TRP A 968 10.02 -4.70 27.56
C TRP A 968 8.83 -4.79 26.59
N THR A 969 9.03 -5.50 25.50
CA THR A 969 8.05 -5.61 24.41
C THR A 969 7.70 -7.07 24.19
N LEU A 970 6.43 -7.38 23.96
CA LEU A 970 5.92 -8.74 23.83
C LEU A 970 6.09 -9.25 22.38
N PHE A 971 6.69 -10.43 22.24
CA PHE A 971 6.92 -11.16 20.99
C PHE A 971 6.28 -12.54 21.05
N VAL A 972 6.12 -13.19 19.89
CA VAL A 972 5.69 -14.60 19.82
C VAL A 972 6.73 -15.48 19.15
N SER A 973 6.78 -16.75 19.55
CA SER A 973 7.65 -17.75 18.93
C SER A 973 7.11 -19.15 19.19
N ASP A 974 7.23 -20.05 18.21
CA ASP A 974 6.85 -21.45 18.38
C ASP A 974 7.69 -22.16 19.47
N TYR A 975 8.85 -21.58 19.82
CA TYR A 975 9.77 -22.05 20.86
C TYR A 975 9.47 -21.50 22.25
N ALA A 976 8.63 -20.47 22.38
CA ALA A 976 8.24 -19.93 23.68
C ALA A 976 7.32 -20.91 24.43
N TYR A 977 7.24 -20.77 25.75
CA TYR A 977 6.26 -21.48 26.55
C TYR A 977 4.88 -20.78 26.49
N GLY A 978 3.83 -21.50 26.85
CA GLY A 978 2.46 -21.00 26.83
C GLY A 978 1.46 -22.05 26.36
N ASP A 979 0.31 -22.13 27.05
CA ASP A 979 -0.75 -23.09 26.74
C ASP A 979 -1.59 -22.64 25.51
N VAL A 980 -1.99 -21.36 25.47
CA VAL A 980 -2.82 -20.79 24.40
C VAL A 980 -1.96 -19.95 23.46
N VAL A 981 -1.15 -19.04 24.01
CA VAL A 981 -0.27 -18.14 23.27
C VAL A 981 1.15 -18.40 23.70
N LYS A 982 2.02 -18.76 22.76
CA LYS A 982 3.46 -18.89 22.99
C LYS A 982 4.14 -17.54 22.78
N SER A 983 4.18 -16.72 23.84
CA SER A 983 4.74 -15.38 23.84
C SER A 983 5.96 -15.26 24.75
N PHE A 984 6.75 -14.21 24.58
CA PHE A 984 7.86 -13.88 25.47
C PHE A 984 8.17 -12.39 25.39
N TYR A 985 8.70 -11.81 26.44
CA TYR A 985 9.15 -10.43 26.46
C TYR A 985 10.60 -10.30 26.00
N SER A 986 10.92 -9.25 25.24
CA SER A 986 12.28 -8.90 24.88
C SER A 986 12.57 -7.42 25.01
N LYS A 987 13.82 -7.08 25.35
CA LYS A 987 14.31 -5.71 25.57
C LYS A 987 15.80 -5.62 25.22
N ALA A 988 16.26 -4.45 24.78
CA ALA A 988 17.70 -4.18 24.68
C ALA A 988 18.36 -4.08 26.06
N GLY A 989 19.64 -4.48 26.17
CA GLY A 989 20.41 -4.30 27.41
C GLY A 989 20.50 -2.82 27.83
N GLY A 990 20.42 -2.57 29.13
CA GLY A 990 20.33 -1.25 29.74
C GLY A 990 21.27 -1.06 30.94
N SER A 991 20.86 -0.19 31.87
CA SER A 991 21.68 0.27 33.00
C SER A 991 21.43 -0.49 34.31
N GLY A 992 20.57 -1.51 34.31
CA GLY A 992 20.16 -2.24 35.52
C GLY A 992 18.96 -1.62 36.25
N LYS A 993 18.22 -0.71 35.60
CA LYS A 993 17.05 0.00 36.16
C LYS A 993 15.71 -0.64 35.79
N SER A 994 15.71 -1.59 34.86
CA SER A 994 14.53 -2.35 34.47
C SER A 994 14.74 -3.83 34.80
N ARG A 995 13.70 -4.52 35.26
CA ARG A 995 13.79 -5.93 35.64
C ARG A 995 12.48 -6.69 35.46
N VAL A 996 12.61 -7.99 35.33
CA VAL A 996 11.50 -8.95 35.28
C VAL A 996 11.61 -9.88 36.49
N GLU A 997 10.48 -10.17 37.12
CA GLU A 997 10.38 -11.03 38.30
C GLU A 997 9.38 -12.16 38.03
N TRP A 998 9.78 -13.42 38.26
CA TRP A 998 8.89 -14.58 38.32
C TRP A 998 8.69 -14.96 39.77
N ASN A 999 7.47 -14.85 40.29
CA ASN A 999 7.12 -15.11 41.68
C ASN A 999 6.27 -16.38 41.81
N ALA A 1000 6.68 -17.31 42.66
CA ALA A 1000 5.96 -18.55 42.92
C ALA A 1000 5.88 -18.85 44.42
N SER A 1001 4.91 -19.69 44.82
CA SER A 1001 4.77 -20.15 46.20
C SER A 1001 5.01 -21.65 46.28
N ILE A 1002 5.98 -22.06 47.10
CA ILE A 1002 6.30 -23.46 47.36
C ILE A 1002 5.39 -23.96 48.49
N GLY A 1003 4.52 -24.91 48.18
CA GLY A 1003 3.55 -25.46 49.14
C GLY A 1003 4.13 -26.55 50.06
N GLU A 1004 5.08 -27.34 49.55
CA GLU A 1004 5.66 -28.48 50.27
C GLU A 1004 7.19 -28.36 50.35
N ALA A 1005 7.77 -28.71 51.50
CA ALA A 1005 9.21 -28.82 51.63
C ALA A 1005 9.72 -29.98 50.76
N GLY A 1006 10.85 -29.79 50.07
CA GLY A 1006 11.41 -30.83 49.23
C GLY A 1006 12.62 -30.38 48.42
N THR A 1007 13.15 -31.28 47.60
CA THR A 1007 14.19 -30.94 46.63
C THR A 1007 13.55 -30.59 45.29
N TYR A 1008 13.83 -29.38 44.79
CA TYR A 1008 13.31 -28.85 43.54
C TYR A 1008 14.43 -28.59 42.53
N GLU A 1009 14.23 -29.01 41.28
CA GLU A 1009 15.02 -28.54 40.14
C GLU A 1009 14.41 -27.26 39.58
N LEU A 1010 15.24 -26.24 39.40
CA LEU A 1010 14.87 -24.99 38.75
C LEU A 1010 15.19 -25.04 37.26
N PHE A 1011 14.22 -24.72 36.41
CA PHE A 1011 14.38 -24.56 34.97
C PHE A 1011 13.96 -23.16 34.55
N ILE A 1012 14.75 -22.53 33.68
CA ILE A 1012 14.42 -21.24 33.07
C ILE A 1012 14.28 -21.46 31.57
N LYS A 1013 13.18 -20.96 31.00
CA LYS A 1013 12.88 -21.08 29.59
C LYS A 1013 13.70 -20.08 28.78
N HIS A 1014 14.53 -20.59 27.87
CA HIS A 1014 15.29 -19.76 26.93
C HIS A 1014 14.63 -19.74 25.56
N VAL A 1015 14.38 -18.54 25.04
CA VAL A 1015 13.85 -18.34 23.69
C VAL A 1015 14.95 -17.75 22.78
N PRO A 1016 15.35 -18.45 21.71
CA PRO A 1016 16.41 -18.00 20.81
C PRO A 1016 15.98 -16.78 19.98
N THR A 1017 16.84 -15.76 19.92
CA THR A 1017 16.50 -14.48 19.28
C THR A 1017 16.50 -14.54 17.74
N SER A 1018 17.13 -15.55 17.15
CA SER A 1018 17.26 -15.77 15.70
C SER A 1018 16.17 -16.65 15.09
N GLY A 1019 15.17 -17.08 15.86
CA GLY A 1019 14.03 -17.85 15.35
C GLY A 1019 14.34 -19.31 14.97
N SER A 1020 15.51 -19.83 15.36
CA SER A 1020 15.89 -21.23 15.15
C SER A 1020 16.58 -21.79 16.40
N PRO A 1021 16.26 -23.01 16.85
CA PRO A 1021 16.81 -23.61 18.05
C PRO A 1021 18.29 -23.98 17.87
N LEU A 1022 18.78 -24.06 16.62
CA LEU A 1022 20.19 -24.35 16.31
C LEU A 1022 21.09 -23.11 16.35
N SER A 1023 20.61 -21.96 16.85
CA SER A 1023 21.28 -20.67 16.68
C SER A 1023 21.55 -19.87 17.97
N PHE A 1024 21.70 -20.57 19.11
CA PHE A 1024 22.19 -19.99 20.38
C PHE A 1024 23.53 -19.23 20.22
N GLN A 1025 24.29 -19.50 19.16
CA GLN A 1025 25.59 -18.91 18.84
C GLN A 1025 25.59 -17.38 18.71
N LYS A 1026 24.42 -16.76 18.56
CA LYS A 1026 24.26 -15.30 18.44
C LYS A 1026 23.67 -14.65 19.69
N ASP A 1027 23.25 -15.44 20.68
CA ASP A 1027 22.68 -14.95 21.92
C ASP A 1027 23.76 -14.37 22.85
N SER A 1028 23.32 -13.68 23.89
CA SER A 1028 24.23 -13.01 24.84
C SER A 1028 24.26 -13.71 26.17
N PRO A 1029 25.38 -13.61 26.92
CA PRO A 1029 25.38 -14.05 28.30
C PRO A 1029 24.35 -13.26 29.12
N VAL A 1030 23.61 -13.96 29.99
CA VAL A 1030 22.55 -13.38 30.82
C VAL A 1030 22.76 -13.80 32.27
N GLU A 1031 22.47 -12.88 33.21
CA GLU A 1031 22.52 -13.13 34.65
C GLU A 1031 21.10 -13.10 35.25
N TYR A 1032 20.75 -14.17 35.96
CA TYR A 1032 19.53 -14.28 36.77
C TYR A 1032 19.90 -14.31 38.27
N SER A 1033 18.98 -13.82 39.10
CA SER A 1033 19.08 -13.88 40.56
C SER A 1033 17.92 -14.69 41.11
N PHE A 1034 18.20 -15.76 41.85
CA PHE A 1034 17.18 -16.60 42.47
C PHE A 1034 17.14 -16.35 43.98
N PHE A 1035 16.00 -15.87 44.46
CA PHE A 1035 15.71 -15.60 45.86
C PHE A 1035 14.86 -16.73 46.44
N HIS A 1036 15.40 -17.43 47.43
CA HIS A 1036 14.74 -18.52 48.14
C HIS A 1036 15.25 -18.56 49.59
N ASP A 1037 14.41 -18.98 50.55
CA ASP A 1037 14.78 -19.16 51.97
C ASP A 1037 15.62 -18.01 52.60
N GLY A 1038 15.42 -16.77 52.13
CA GLY A 1038 16.13 -15.57 52.60
C GLY A 1038 17.53 -15.35 52.01
N VAL A 1039 17.97 -16.18 51.06
CA VAL A 1039 19.26 -16.07 50.34
C VAL A 1039 19.08 -15.68 48.87
N GLU A 1040 20.16 -15.20 48.23
CA GLU A 1040 20.21 -14.83 46.81
C GLU A 1040 21.33 -15.61 46.10
N ASP A 1041 20.96 -16.47 45.16
CA ASP A 1041 21.90 -17.20 44.30
C ASP A 1041 21.97 -16.57 42.91
N LYS A 1042 23.15 -16.60 42.27
CA LYS A 1042 23.37 -16.03 40.93
C LYS A 1042 23.54 -17.13 39.88
N ILE A 1043 22.81 -17.01 38.78
CA ILE A 1043 22.79 -17.99 37.69
C ILE A 1043 23.21 -17.27 36.41
N PHE A 1044 24.24 -17.77 35.73
CA PHE A 1044 24.77 -17.20 34.50
C PHE A 1044 24.54 -18.16 33.34
N PHE A 1045 23.83 -17.69 32.33
CA PHE A 1045 23.67 -18.37 31.05
C PHE A 1045 24.74 -17.89 30.10
N ILE A 1046 25.56 -18.80 29.57
CA ILE A 1046 26.68 -18.51 28.68
C ILE A 1046 26.46 -19.31 27.38
N PRO A 1047 25.92 -18.67 26.33
CA PRO A 1047 25.73 -19.30 25.03
C PRO A 1047 27.06 -19.64 24.34
N PRO A 1048 27.07 -20.62 23.41
CA PRO A 1048 28.27 -21.02 22.67
C PRO A 1048 28.83 -19.89 21.78
N ASP A 1049 30.17 -19.80 21.67
CA ASP A 1049 30.88 -18.80 20.88
C ASP A 1049 31.28 -19.34 19.49
N GLU A 1050 30.63 -18.81 18.44
CA GLU A 1050 30.87 -19.14 17.02
C GLU A 1050 32.35 -19.00 16.61
N THR A 1051 33.07 -18.04 17.21
CA THR A 1051 34.48 -17.77 16.88
C THR A 1051 35.44 -18.80 17.46
N LYS A 1052 35.01 -19.56 18.48
CA LYS A 1052 35.82 -20.53 19.21
C LYS A 1052 35.54 -22.00 18.84
N ARG A 1053 34.58 -22.27 17.94
CA ARG A 1053 34.08 -23.63 17.60
C ARG A 1053 33.61 -24.42 18.83
N GLU A 1054 33.08 -23.72 19.84
CA GLU A 1054 32.47 -24.32 21.03
C GLU A 1054 30.95 -24.47 20.78
N TYR A 1055 30.38 -25.64 21.10
CA TYR A 1055 28.96 -25.96 20.84
C TYR A 1055 28.14 -26.16 22.12
N ASP A 1056 28.77 -26.03 23.29
CA ASP A 1056 28.14 -26.28 24.58
C ASP A 1056 27.52 -24.99 25.12
N PHE A 1057 26.25 -25.05 25.53
CA PHE A 1057 25.63 -24.03 26.34
C PHE A 1057 26.06 -24.24 27.80
N THR A 1058 26.64 -23.23 28.42
CA THR A 1058 27.18 -23.34 29.79
C THR A 1058 26.32 -22.59 30.79
N VAL A 1059 25.88 -23.27 31.86
CA VAL A 1059 25.19 -22.68 33.01
C VAL A 1059 26.16 -22.64 34.18
N LYS A 1060 26.39 -21.45 34.75
CA LYS A 1060 27.17 -21.28 35.98
C LYS A 1060 26.29 -20.84 37.14
N LEU A 1061 26.29 -21.62 38.21
CA LEU A 1061 25.60 -21.31 39.45
C LEU A 1061 26.61 -20.85 40.51
N ARG A 1062 26.35 -19.70 41.14
CA ARG A 1062 27.08 -19.19 42.30
C ARG A 1062 26.15 -19.12 43.51
N PRO A 1063 26.20 -20.10 44.41
CA PRO A 1063 25.42 -20.10 45.64
C PRO A 1063 25.87 -19.02 46.63
N ALA A 1064 24.95 -18.50 47.44
CA ALA A 1064 25.21 -17.54 48.51
C ALA A 1064 26.18 -18.06 49.57
N VAL A 1065 26.28 -19.38 49.74
CA VAL A 1065 27.14 -20.07 50.71
C VAL A 1065 28.61 -20.17 50.23
N GLY A 1066 28.89 -19.75 48.99
CA GLY A 1066 30.21 -19.81 48.36
C GLY A 1066 30.42 -21.12 47.57
N GLY A 1067 31.12 -21.01 46.44
CA GLY A 1067 31.29 -22.09 45.45
C GLY A 1067 30.87 -21.65 44.05
N GLU A 1068 31.25 -22.41 43.02
CA GLU A 1068 30.79 -22.22 41.64
C GLU A 1068 30.55 -23.61 41.03
N GLU A 1069 29.34 -23.86 40.55
CA GLU A 1069 28.98 -25.09 39.83
C GLU A 1069 28.80 -24.76 38.35
N GLU A 1070 29.39 -25.56 37.47
CA GLU A 1070 29.32 -25.38 36.02
C GLU A 1070 28.69 -26.61 35.37
N THR A 1071 27.59 -26.41 34.65
CA THR A 1071 26.91 -27.44 33.86
C THR A 1071 27.03 -27.10 32.38
N LYS A 1072 27.54 -28.03 31.57
CA LYS A 1072 27.63 -27.89 30.11
C LYS A 1072 26.58 -28.76 29.44
N LEU A 1073 25.79 -28.16 28.55
CA LEU A 1073 24.68 -28.79 27.84
C LEU A 1073 24.99 -28.78 26.34
N ASN A 1074 24.99 -29.94 25.70
CA ASN A 1074 25.36 -30.10 24.30
C ASN A 1074 24.18 -30.59 23.45
N TYR A 1075 23.80 -29.78 22.47
CA TYR A 1075 22.64 -30.02 21.61
C TYR A 1075 22.80 -31.25 20.69
N SER A 1076 24.03 -31.66 20.38
CA SER A 1076 24.31 -32.81 19.49
C SER A 1076 24.21 -34.17 20.19
N THR A 1077 24.27 -34.18 21.53
CA THR A 1077 24.25 -35.40 22.34
C THR A 1077 22.94 -35.60 23.10
N GLU A 1078 22.13 -34.56 23.23
CA GLU A 1078 20.81 -34.60 23.86
C GLU A 1078 19.75 -35.22 22.93
N GLU A 1079 18.84 -36.01 23.51
CA GLU A 1079 17.75 -36.64 22.75
C GLU A 1079 16.77 -35.59 22.20
N LYS A 1080 16.29 -35.79 20.97
CA LYS A 1080 15.22 -34.95 20.41
C LYS A 1080 13.98 -35.07 21.29
N GLY A 1081 13.53 -33.94 21.83
CA GLY A 1081 12.39 -33.86 22.75
C GLY A 1081 12.76 -33.77 24.22
N SER A 1082 14.05 -33.76 24.60
CA SER A 1082 14.48 -33.45 25.96
C SER A 1082 14.07 -32.03 26.39
N ASP A 1083 14.01 -31.77 27.69
CA ASP A 1083 13.73 -30.45 28.23
C ASP A 1083 14.69 -29.39 27.65
N PHE A 1084 15.98 -29.70 27.54
CA PHE A 1084 16.98 -28.82 26.93
C PHE A 1084 16.73 -28.58 25.43
N PHE A 1085 16.37 -29.63 24.66
CA PHE A 1085 16.02 -29.49 23.25
C PHE A 1085 14.79 -28.57 23.06
N ASN A 1086 13.86 -28.59 24.03
CA ASN A 1086 12.69 -27.73 24.08
C ASN A 1086 12.97 -26.34 24.69
N GLY A 1087 14.24 -26.01 25.01
CA GLY A 1087 14.64 -24.70 25.55
C GLY A 1087 14.48 -24.53 27.06
N TRP A 1088 14.16 -25.59 27.81
CA TRP A 1088 14.18 -25.58 29.27
C TRP A 1088 15.59 -25.84 29.79
N ILE A 1089 16.19 -24.83 30.42
CA ILE A 1089 17.58 -24.90 30.86
C ILE A 1089 17.64 -25.16 32.37
N ILE A 1090 18.19 -26.31 32.76
CA ILE A 1090 18.41 -26.63 34.18
C ILE A 1090 19.36 -25.62 34.81
N SER A 1091 18.91 -25.01 35.89
CA SER A 1091 19.53 -23.84 36.52
C SER A 1091 19.96 -24.10 37.98
N GLY A 1092 19.78 -25.33 38.46
CA GLY A 1092 20.27 -25.81 39.76
C GLY A 1092 19.27 -26.72 40.48
N LYS A 1093 19.75 -27.44 41.50
CA LYS A 1093 18.94 -28.24 42.43
C LYS A 1093 18.93 -27.56 43.80
N TYR A 1094 17.74 -27.26 44.32
CA TYR A 1094 17.57 -26.48 45.54
C TYR A 1094 16.70 -27.25 46.54
N LYS A 1095 17.11 -27.28 47.81
CA LYS A 1095 16.22 -27.71 48.90
C LYS A 1095 15.42 -26.50 49.34
N LEU A 1096 14.12 -26.50 49.10
CA LEU A 1096 13.24 -25.36 49.33
C LEU A 1096 12.30 -25.64 50.50
N SER A 1097 12.14 -24.66 51.38
CA SER A 1097 11.13 -24.65 52.43
C SER A 1097 9.80 -24.09 51.92
N PRO A 1098 8.65 -24.39 52.55
CA PRO A 1098 7.38 -23.78 52.18
C PRO A 1098 7.46 -22.25 52.33
N GLY A 1099 7.16 -21.52 51.25
CA GLY A 1099 7.37 -20.08 51.20
C GLY A 1099 7.40 -19.52 49.78
N ASN A 1100 7.53 -18.20 49.66
CA ASN A 1100 7.60 -17.53 48.36
C ASN A 1100 9.02 -17.53 47.82
N VAL A 1101 9.18 -17.95 46.58
CA VAL A 1101 10.43 -17.91 45.82
C VAL A 1101 10.31 -16.94 44.66
N LYS A 1102 11.44 -16.39 44.23
CA LYS A 1102 11.47 -15.37 43.17
C LYS A 1102 12.71 -15.46 42.31
N VAL A 1103 12.54 -15.53 40.99
CA VAL A 1103 13.64 -15.36 40.02
C VAL A 1103 13.57 -13.95 39.46
N VAL A 1104 14.73 -13.29 39.29
CA VAL A 1104 14.84 -11.93 38.77
C VAL A 1104 15.84 -11.86 37.62
N LEU A 1105 15.44 -11.24 36.52
CA LEU A 1105 16.29 -10.88 35.39
C LEU A 1105 16.48 -9.36 35.34
N LEU A 1106 17.74 -8.90 35.38
CA LEU A 1106 18.11 -7.47 35.32
C LEU A 1106 18.55 -7.06 33.91
N ASP A 1107 18.24 -5.83 33.51
CA ASP A 1107 18.67 -5.29 32.22
C ASP A 1107 20.14 -4.80 32.17
N LYS A 1108 21.11 -5.45 32.81
CA LYS A 1108 22.50 -4.95 32.91
C LYS A 1108 23.40 -5.34 31.73
N GLY A 1109 24.17 -4.35 31.21
CA GLY A 1109 25.56 -4.56 30.75
C GLY A 1109 25.79 -5.39 29.48
N ILE A 1110 25.03 -5.14 28.41
CA ILE A 1110 25.16 -5.87 27.13
C ILE A 1110 25.71 -4.94 26.02
N LEU A 1111 26.54 -5.47 25.11
CA LEU A 1111 27.06 -4.71 23.96
C LEU A 1111 25.92 -4.20 23.04
N PRO A 1112 26.11 -3.07 22.33
CA PRO A 1112 25.13 -2.57 21.37
C PRO A 1112 24.75 -3.62 20.33
N GLY A 1113 23.46 -3.92 20.19
CA GLY A 1113 22.93 -4.88 19.21
C GLY A 1113 22.52 -6.25 19.76
N LYS A 1114 22.56 -6.42 21.08
CA LYS A 1114 22.17 -7.65 21.80
C LYS A 1114 20.94 -7.42 22.67
N VAL A 1115 20.10 -8.44 22.83
CA VAL A 1115 18.78 -8.35 23.48
C VAL A 1115 18.62 -9.40 24.57
N LEU A 1116 17.78 -9.10 25.55
CA LEU A 1116 17.32 -10.02 26.60
C LEU A 1116 15.98 -10.63 26.20
N THR A 1117 15.73 -11.86 26.64
CA THR A 1117 14.45 -12.57 26.51
C THR A 1117 13.97 -13.06 27.87
N ALA A 1118 12.66 -12.99 28.09
CA ALA A 1118 11.99 -13.38 29.34
C ALA A 1118 10.66 -14.07 28.99
N ASP A 1119 10.57 -15.35 29.34
CA ASP A 1119 9.45 -16.24 29.02
C ASP A 1119 8.95 -16.86 30.35
N ALA A 1120 9.22 -18.14 30.61
CA ALA A 1120 8.73 -18.87 31.77
C ALA A 1120 9.83 -19.42 32.71
N VAL A 1121 9.45 -19.71 33.95
CA VAL A 1121 10.27 -20.40 34.95
C VAL A 1121 9.49 -21.59 35.53
N LYS A 1122 10.14 -22.74 35.66
CA LYS A 1122 9.57 -23.99 36.19
C LYS A 1122 10.38 -24.51 37.38
N TRP A 1123 9.69 -24.96 38.43
CA TRP A 1123 10.24 -25.68 39.57
C TRP A 1123 9.67 -27.09 39.61
N VAL A 1124 10.51 -28.12 39.54
CA VAL A 1124 10.09 -29.54 39.53
C VAL A 1124 10.49 -30.21 40.84
N LYS A 1125 9.54 -30.70 41.62
CA LYS A 1125 9.81 -31.45 42.85
C LYS A 1125 10.25 -32.88 42.50
N ILE A 1126 11.37 -33.31 43.08
CA ILE A 1126 11.98 -34.63 42.80
C ILE A 1126 11.89 -35.54 44.01
N ASP A 1127 12.01 -34.96 45.21
CA ASP A 1127 11.94 -35.64 46.51
C ASP A 1127 11.05 -34.88 47.50
#